data_AF-A0A2D9T137-F1
#
_entry.id   AF-A0A2D9T137-F1
#
_cell.length_a   1.000
_cell.length_b   1.000
_cell.length_c   1.000
_cell.angle_alpha   90.00
_cell.angle_beta   90.00
_cell.angle_gamma   90.00
#
_symmetry.space_group_name_H-M   'P 1'
#
loop_
_entity.id
_entity.type
_entity.pdbx_description
1 polymer ?
#
loop_
_entity_poly.entity_id
_entity_poly.type
_entity_poly.pdbx_seq_one_letter_code
_entity_poly.pdbx_strand_id
1 'polypeptide(L)'
;MNIDIEQALPWIIGLPLAGAIMNGLAGRFANRRLVATVAVGSVLGSFAIALMAFLELRHLKHDGQGLALSNTLWEWFTIQMPGVTGWRDIPVDIRLVFDSLSGLMTLVITGIGSLIHIYSLGYMSEEKSYARFFTYLNLFTASMLVLVLGSSFPVLFVGWEGVGLCSYLLIGFWYENTAYAQAGKKAFIANRIGDFGVIIGMFILVGAAGSFEFSAINAAAPGMVTEFSIGTWAAGSIATVGGLFLFLGCTGKSAQIPLFVWLPDAMAGPTPVSALIHAATMVTAGVYLCCRLSPVFLQSSTLLSVIAIVGACTAFLAATIAVVQNEMKKILAYSTVSQLGFMFAAVGVGAFTAGFFHVFTHAFFKACLFLGAGSVMHAVHAHGDADIRKLGGMKKFMPITRMTFLVSCLAIAGVPPFSGFFSKDEILLGAAEVALHDTMIPSGVGWFVLVTLFVAAVMTAFYMFRLYFLTFTGDYRSAKKVAAEGDEGEAHDDAHGDHDDHHHGYPEKPHESEPAMTFPLIVLGVGAVLVGFLGLPHAFVPAEWVWWGHWLEPSISTLSAGGEDHTAAYVAMAFGMVAWIAGVGGAFVAYRGKPADTVTTKIPKPIHSFLFDKWRVDEFYDATILRVSRGMAVFAGRVDKTFIDNLLTGAAAKGVAAAGWAASRLQVGRVHAYGLAIVIGLGVMSWYFLFPHASVDYEVDGQNVTYVAPRGLGYEYRWDVDSDGTYDIPAQPVRVRLDIRDDATPEQIGQVVNVVRAAVARERMLPADRSALGRPIPPARHRVYEMQPPAAALENLMAGLERLDVLEEVTLLPDPHQTVYGDTVTVPHTYDDESIVGHALIIGTLRGQPLEVIAREEGEQFDIDMLGTRWRRSEDDATPPAFKAVPEGIQIRPNGAMVRQGSQGFDEPFVLRAGESATIGSTPVRVVPVARVTVQVRNAFGNIDTHTEEVILMNSAGPRVAQNQGGAQ
;
A
#
# COMPACT_ATOMS: atom_id res chain seq x y z
N MET A 1 -11.59 -53.66 0.08
CA MET A 1 -11.20 -52.63 1.07
C MET A 1 -11.92 -51.37 0.64
N ASN A 2 -13.03 -51.01 1.28
CA ASN A 2 -13.76 -49.77 0.96
C ASN A 2 -12.91 -48.60 1.47
N ILE A 3 -12.06 -48.05 0.60
CA ILE A 3 -11.33 -46.81 0.90
C ILE A 3 -12.34 -45.70 0.66
N ASP A 4 -12.66 -44.93 1.70
CA ASP A 4 -13.38 -43.68 1.58
C ASP A 4 -12.47 -42.68 0.83
N ILE A 5 -12.77 -42.40 -0.44
CA ILE A 5 -11.87 -41.62 -1.29
C ILE A 5 -11.80 -40.16 -0.86
N GLU A 6 -12.86 -39.65 -0.22
CA GLU A 6 -12.87 -38.26 0.28
C GLU A 6 -11.80 -38.12 1.36
N GLN A 7 -11.68 -39.11 2.24
CA GLN A 7 -10.60 -39.19 3.23
C GLN A 7 -9.22 -39.45 2.59
N ALA A 8 -9.18 -39.96 1.36
CA ALA A 8 -7.95 -40.21 0.63
C ALA A 8 -7.41 -38.96 -0.12
N LEU A 9 -8.25 -37.95 -0.40
CA LEU A 9 -7.87 -36.73 -1.11
C LEU A 9 -6.61 -36.03 -0.56
N PRO A 10 -6.42 -35.88 0.77
CA PRO A 10 -5.24 -35.21 1.31
C PRO A 10 -3.93 -35.93 0.96
N TRP A 11 -3.97 -37.25 0.76
CA TRP A 11 -2.79 -38.05 0.40
C TRP A 11 -2.31 -37.80 -1.02
N ILE A 12 -3.15 -37.26 -1.91
CA ILE A 12 -2.72 -36.80 -3.24
C ILE A 12 -1.61 -35.75 -3.08
N ILE A 13 -1.77 -34.79 -2.15
CA ILE A 13 -0.74 -33.78 -1.83
C ILE A 13 0.32 -34.34 -0.87
N GLY A 14 -0.14 -35.10 0.14
CA GLY A 14 0.68 -35.60 1.22
C GLY A 14 1.83 -36.50 0.75
N LEU A 15 1.61 -37.33 -0.27
CA LEU A 15 2.64 -38.23 -0.79
C LEU A 15 3.82 -37.47 -1.44
N PRO A 16 3.64 -36.61 -2.46
CA PRO A 16 4.73 -35.81 -3.01
C PRO A 16 5.43 -34.94 -1.95
N LEU A 17 4.66 -34.34 -1.03
CA LEU A 17 5.22 -33.52 0.05
C LEU A 17 6.10 -34.35 1.00
N ALA A 18 5.63 -35.54 1.41
CA ALA A 18 6.42 -36.46 2.22
C ALA A 18 7.70 -36.90 1.48
N GLY A 19 7.61 -37.17 0.18
CA GLY A 19 8.78 -37.48 -0.64
C GLY A 19 9.79 -36.32 -0.71
N ALA A 20 9.31 -35.07 -0.78
CA ALA A 20 10.18 -33.88 -0.72
C ALA A 20 10.87 -33.76 0.64
N ILE A 21 10.13 -33.95 1.74
CA ILE A 21 10.68 -33.88 3.11
C ILE A 21 11.71 -34.99 3.34
N MET A 22 11.40 -36.23 2.95
CA MET A 22 12.30 -37.37 3.10
C MET A 22 13.59 -37.18 2.31
N ASN A 23 13.49 -36.80 1.03
CA ASN A 23 14.67 -36.55 0.20
C ASN A 23 15.44 -35.29 0.64
N GLY A 24 14.75 -34.27 1.17
CA GLY A 24 15.38 -33.04 1.68
C GLY A 24 16.19 -33.28 2.95
N LEU A 25 15.63 -33.99 3.93
CA LEU A 25 16.26 -34.22 5.24
C LEU A 25 17.24 -35.40 5.23
N ALA A 26 16.83 -36.53 4.65
CA ALA A 26 17.60 -37.77 4.67
C ALA A 26 18.34 -38.07 3.36
N GLY A 27 18.03 -37.37 2.26
CA GLY A 27 18.59 -37.66 0.94
C GLY A 27 20.11 -37.49 0.84
N ARG A 28 20.71 -36.65 1.70
CA ARG A 28 22.18 -36.52 1.80
C ARG A 28 22.87 -37.78 2.36
N PHE A 29 22.14 -38.60 3.11
CA PHE A 29 22.61 -39.84 3.73
C PHE A 29 22.11 -41.09 2.99
N ALA A 30 21.17 -40.92 2.06
CA ALA A 30 20.56 -42.00 1.30
C ALA A 30 21.37 -42.32 0.04
N ASN A 31 21.30 -43.57 -0.41
CA ASN A 31 21.81 -43.93 -1.73
C ASN A 31 20.88 -43.39 -2.84
N ARG A 32 21.42 -43.22 -4.05
CA ARG A 32 20.66 -42.71 -5.21
C ARG A 32 19.39 -43.51 -5.52
N ARG A 33 19.42 -44.83 -5.29
CA ARG A 33 18.27 -45.72 -5.48
C ARG A 33 17.12 -45.37 -4.54
N LEU A 34 17.39 -45.18 -3.25
CA LEU A 34 16.36 -44.82 -2.27
C LEU A 34 15.77 -43.45 -2.59
N VAL A 35 16.59 -42.46 -2.93
CA VAL A 35 16.14 -41.12 -3.34
C VAL A 35 15.21 -41.21 -4.56
N ALA A 36 15.62 -41.98 -5.58
CA ALA A 36 14.83 -42.20 -6.79
C ALA A 36 13.50 -42.91 -6.50
N THR A 37 13.52 -43.99 -5.71
CA THR A 37 12.31 -44.74 -5.35
C THR A 37 11.34 -43.89 -4.55
N VAL A 38 11.81 -43.09 -3.58
CA VAL A 38 10.98 -42.18 -2.80
C VAL A 38 10.39 -41.09 -3.71
N ALA A 39 11.19 -40.51 -4.60
CA ALA A 39 10.75 -39.43 -5.47
C ALA A 39 9.69 -39.88 -6.49
N VAL A 40 9.99 -40.95 -7.23
CA VAL A 40 9.09 -41.48 -8.27
C VAL A 40 7.88 -42.16 -7.64
N GLY A 41 8.09 -42.95 -6.58
CA GLY A 41 7.06 -43.70 -5.89
C GLY A 41 6.01 -42.80 -5.23
N SER A 42 6.40 -41.66 -4.67
CA SER A 42 5.44 -40.74 -4.05
C SER A 42 4.50 -40.08 -5.06
N VAL A 43 5.01 -39.68 -6.23
CA VAL A 43 4.19 -39.07 -7.29
C VAL A 43 3.34 -40.12 -8.00
N LEU A 44 3.86 -41.33 -8.23
CA LEU A 44 3.05 -42.44 -8.76
C LEU A 44 1.93 -42.86 -7.79
N GLY A 45 2.19 -42.88 -6.49
CA GLY A 45 1.17 -43.13 -5.48
C GLY A 45 0.07 -42.06 -5.50
N SER A 46 0.47 -40.79 -5.64
CA SER A 46 -0.47 -39.68 -5.83
C SER A 46 -1.32 -39.82 -7.11
N PHE A 47 -0.71 -40.23 -8.23
CA PHE A 47 -1.43 -40.52 -9.48
C PHE A 47 -2.45 -41.65 -9.31
N ALA A 48 -2.09 -42.73 -8.60
CA ALA A 48 -3.01 -43.83 -8.36
C ALA A 48 -4.24 -43.39 -7.55
N ILE A 49 -4.05 -42.58 -6.51
CA ILE A 49 -5.15 -42.02 -5.71
C ILE A 49 -5.99 -41.04 -6.55
N ALA A 50 -5.35 -40.18 -7.33
CA ALA A 50 -6.06 -39.26 -8.24
C ALA A 50 -6.89 -40.01 -9.29
N LEU A 51 -6.39 -41.13 -9.83
CA LEU A 51 -7.12 -41.97 -10.76
C LEU A 51 -8.33 -42.64 -10.09
N MET A 52 -8.18 -43.13 -8.85
CA MET A 52 -9.31 -43.66 -8.08
C MET A 52 -10.37 -42.57 -7.82
N ALA A 53 -9.97 -41.37 -7.39
CA ALA A 53 -10.86 -40.24 -7.20
C ALA A 53 -11.59 -39.81 -8.49
N PHE A 54 -10.88 -39.80 -9.63
CA PHE A 54 -11.48 -39.51 -10.91
C PHE A 54 -12.52 -40.56 -11.33
N LEU A 55 -12.21 -41.85 -11.14
CA LEU A 55 -13.14 -42.93 -11.42
C LEU A 55 -14.38 -42.83 -10.52
N GLU A 56 -14.22 -42.53 -9.23
CA GLU A 56 -15.34 -42.36 -8.31
C GLU A 56 -16.22 -41.16 -8.68
N LEU A 57 -15.62 -39.99 -8.94
CA LEU A 57 -16.35 -38.81 -9.42
C LEU A 57 -17.15 -39.11 -10.70
N ARG A 58 -16.57 -39.91 -11.62
CA ARG A 58 -17.27 -40.34 -12.83
C ARG A 58 -18.49 -41.21 -12.52
N HIS A 59 -18.39 -42.14 -11.56
CA HIS A 59 -19.53 -42.97 -11.15
C HIS A 59 -20.63 -42.13 -10.49
N LEU A 60 -20.25 -41.26 -9.56
CA LEU A 60 -21.17 -40.33 -8.88
C LEU A 60 -21.94 -39.47 -9.90
N LYS A 61 -21.22 -38.83 -10.84
CA LYS A 61 -21.84 -38.00 -11.88
C LYS A 61 -22.79 -38.80 -12.78
N HIS A 62 -22.46 -40.04 -13.11
CA HIS A 62 -23.32 -40.93 -13.88
C HIS A 62 -24.63 -41.26 -13.14
N ASP A 63 -24.57 -41.42 -11.82
CA ASP A 63 -25.72 -41.70 -10.97
C ASP A 63 -26.53 -40.44 -10.60
N GLY A 64 -26.14 -39.28 -11.14
CA GLY A 64 -26.78 -37.99 -10.88
C GLY A 64 -26.52 -37.46 -9.45
N GLN A 65 -25.54 -38.02 -8.74
CA GLN A 65 -25.18 -37.66 -7.37
C GLN A 65 -23.81 -36.98 -7.36
N GLY A 66 -23.63 -35.88 -6.61
CA GLY A 66 -22.31 -35.27 -6.37
C GLY A 66 -21.64 -34.56 -7.57
N LEU A 67 -21.47 -33.24 -7.46
CA LEU A 67 -20.75 -32.43 -8.47
C LEU A 67 -19.24 -32.34 -8.23
N ALA A 68 -18.79 -32.72 -7.03
CA ALA A 68 -17.39 -32.72 -6.60
C ALA A 68 -17.21 -33.61 -5.36
N LEU A 69 -16.02 -34.17 -5.20
CA LEU A 69 -15.57 -34.79 -3.95
C LEU A 69 -14.90 -33.70 -3.10
N SER A 70 -15.18 -33.64 -1.80
CA SER A 70 -14.57 -32.60 -0.96
C SER A 70 -14.18 -33.09 0.42
N ASN A 71 -13.06 -32.61 0.92
CA ASN A 71 -12.59 -32.94 2.26
C ASN A 71 -12.14 -31.66 2.98
N THR A 72 -12.87 -31.28 4.03
CA THR A 72 -12.48 -30.17 4.90
C THR A 72 -11.57 -30.71 5.99
N LEU A 73 -10.33 -30.23 6.02
CA LEU A 73 -9.33 -30.70 6.97
C LEU A 73 -9.47 -30.00 8.33
N TRP A 74 -9.42 -28.66 8.34
CA TRP A 74 -9.64 -27.81 9.52
C TRP A 74 -9.92 -26.36 9.09
N GLU A 75 -10.47 -25.55 10.00
CA GLU A 75 -10.56 -24.10 9.84
C GLU A 75 -9.19 -23.46 10.10
N TRP A 76 -8.61 -22.77 9.12
CA TRP A 76 -7.29 -22.17 9.25
C TRP A 76 -7.30 -20.94 10.16
N PHE A 77 -8.18 -19.98 9.86
CA PHE A 77 -8.43 -18.78 10.66
C PHE A 77 -9.71 -18.09 10.19
N THR A 78 -10.26 -17.22 11.04
CA THR A 78 -11.40 -16.36 10.69
C THR A 78 -10.95 -14.91 10.54
N ILE A 79 -11.41 -14.23 9.48
CA ILE A 79 -11.14 -12.81 9.23
C ILE A 79 -12.43 -12.01 9.45
N GLN A 80 -12.33 -10.90 10.18
CA GLN A 80 -13.42 -9.92 10.24
C GLN A 80 -13.27 -8.92 9.10
N MET A 81 -14.26 -8.84 8.22
CA MET A 81 -14.30 -7.85 7.14
C MET A 81 -15.44 -6.84 7.33
N PRO A 82 -15.26 -5.59 6.92
CA PRO A 82 -16.34 -4.61 6.88
C PRO A 82 -17.39 -5.05 5.85
N GLY A 83 -18.60 -5.36 6.32
CA GLY A 83 -19.78 -5.60 5.50
C GLY A 83 -20.74 -4.41 5.50
N VAL A 84 -21.80 -4.51 4.69
CA VAL A 84 -22.81 -3.44 4.52
C VAL A 84 -23.52 -3.09 5.84
N THR A 85 -23.68 -4.05 6.75
CA THR A 85 -24.41 -3.89 8.02
C THR A 85 -23.52 -3.97 9.26
N GLY A 86 -22.19 -3.93 9.10
CA GLY A 86 -21.22 -4.07 10.20
C GLY A 86 -20.09 -5.04 9.87
N TRP A 87 -19.28 -5.39 10.87
CA TRP A 87 -18.22 -6.39 10.73
C TRP A 87 -18.81 -7.78 10.56
N ARG A 88 -18.30 -8.54 9.57
CA ARG A 88 -18.70 -9.91 9.27
C ARG A 88 -17.50 -10.84 9.45
N ASP A 89 -17.71 -11.90 10.23
CA ASP A 89 -16.75 -12.99 10.35
C ASP A 89 -16.82 -13.88 9.11
N ILE A 90 -15.67 -14.07 8.46
CA ILE A 90 -15.50 -14.92 7.29
C ILE A 90 -14.47 -16.00 7.63
N PRO A 91 -14.89 -17.26 7.83
CA PRO A 91 -13.97 -18.36 8.07
C PRO A 91 -13.17 -18.68 6.79
N VAL A 92 -11.90 -19.05 6.98
CA VAL A 92 -11.01 -19.54 5.95
C VAL A 92 -10.67 -20.99 6.26
N ASP A 93 -11.30 -21.92 5.54
CA ASP A 93 -11.08 -23.35 5.72
C ASP A 93 -9.94 -23.86 4.84
N ILE A 94 -9.16 -24.82 5.37
CA ILE A 94 -8.33 -25.68 4.53
C ILE A 94 -9.20 -26.82 4.03
N ARG A 95 -9.87 -26.57 2.92
CA ARG A 95 -10.73 -27.54 2.24
C ARG A 95 -10.19 -27.88 0.85
N LEU A 96 -10.15 -29.18 0.57
CA LEU A 96 -9.76 -29.73 -0.72
C LEU A 96 -11.01 -30.11 -1.51
N VAL A 97 -11.04 -29.74 -2.79
CA VAL A 97 -12.14 -30.02 -3.72
C VAL A 97 -11.58 -30.67 -4.99
N PHE A 98 -12.05 -31.87 -5.26
CA PHE A 98 -11.79 -32.63 -6.47
C PHE A 98 -13.07 -32.63 -7.33
N ASP A 99 -13.16 -31.70 -8.27
CA ASP A 99 -14.28 -31.53 -9.19
C ASP A 99 -13.88 -31.86 -10.64
N SER A 100 -14.78 -31.61 -11.59
CA SER A 100 -14.54 -31.96 -13.01
C SER A 100 -13.29 -31.25 -13.58
N LEU A 101 -13.07 -30.01 -13.16
CA LEU A 101 -11.92 -29.20 -13.58
C LEU A 101 -10.63 -29.60 -12.85
N SER A 102 -10.64 -29.60 -11.51
CA SER A 102 -9.45 -29.91 -10.71
C SER A 102 -9.03 -31.36 -10.88
N GLY A 103 -9.95 -32.29 -11.07
CA GLY A 103 -9.65 -33.71 -11.26
C GLY A 103 -8.83 -33.99 -12.53
N LEU A 104 -9.21 -33.39 -13.66
CA LEU A 104 -8.41 -33.49 -14.90
C LEU A 104 -7.02 -32.88 -14.72
N MET A 105 -6.95 -31.73 -14.06
CA MET A 105 -5.67 -31.07 -13.79
C MET A 105 -4.78 -31.90 -12.86
N THR A 106 -5.35 -32.50 -11.81
CA THR A 106 -4.64 -33.40 -10.90
C THR A 106 -4.09 -34.62 -11.63
N LEU A 107 -4.85 -35.22 -12.56
CA LEU A 107 -4.36 -36.33 -13.41
C LEU A 107 -3.20 -35.89 -14.31
N VAL A 108 -3.26 -34.69 -14.90
CA VAL A 108 -2.17 -34.12 -15.70
C VAL A 108 -0.92 -33.92 -14.85
N ILE A 109 -1.05 -33.25 -13.69
CA ILE A 109 0.06 -32.94 -12.80
C ILE A 109 0.75 -34.21 -12.31
N THR A 110 -0.02 -35.18 -11.84
CA THR A 110 0.52 -36.43 -11.26
C THR A 110 0.97 -37.40 -12.34
N GLY A 111 0.20 -37.58 -13.42
CA GLY A 111 0.52 -38.51 -14.51
C GLY A 111 1.73 -38.07 -15.33
N ILE A 112 1.69 -36.86 -15.90
CA ILE A 112 2.84 -36.31 -16.65
C ILE A 112 4.00 -36.00 -15.70
N GLY A 113 3.70 -35.57 -14.47
CA GLY A 113 4.70 -35.43 -13.40
C GLY A 113 5.48 -36.72 -13.16
N SER A 114 4.81 -37.86 -12.98
CA SER A 114 5.47 -39.16 -12.84
C SER A 114 6.37 -39.50 -14.03
N LEU A 115 5.92 -39.25 -15.26
CA LEU A 115 6.74 -39.48 -16.47
C LEU A 115 8.00 -38.60 -16.48
N ILE A 116 7.89 -37.35 -16.04
CA ILE A 116 9.04 -36.44 -15.91
C ILE A 116 9.99 -36.88 -14.79
N HIS A 117 9.47 -37.41 -13.68
CA HIS A 117 10.30 -37.97 -12.61
C HIS A 117 11.09 -39.19 -13.11
N ILE A 118 10.45 -40.08 -13.87
CA ILE A 118 11.10 -41.25 -14.50
C ILE A 118 12.18 -40.80 -15.49
N TYR A 119 11.87 -39.83 -16.36
CA TYR A 119 12.84 -39.27 -17.31
C TYR A 119 14.07 -38.69 -16.60
N SER A 120 13.84 -38.03 -15.47
CA SER A 120 14.91 -37.39 -14.69
C SER A 120 15.91 -38.37 -14.10
N LEU A 121 15.55 -39.66 -13.94
CA LEU A 121 16.48 -40.70 -13.48
C LEU A 121 17.68 -40.87 -14.42
N GLY A 122 17.43 -40.84 -15.73
CA GLY A 122 18.48 -40.94 -16.75
C GLY A 122 19.19 -39.60 -16.95
N TYR A 123 18.44 -38.51 -17.09
CA TYR A 123 19.01 -37.19 -17.41
C TYR A 123 19.91 -36.62 -16.30
N MET A 124 19.60 -36.89 -15.02
CA MET A 124 20.34 -36.37 -13.87
C MET A 124 21.30 -37.41 -13.27
N SER A 125 21.54 -38.54 -13.93
CA SER A 125 22.29 -39.68 -13.39
C SER A 125 23.71 -39.32 -12.97
N GLU A 126 24.36 -38.38 -13.65
CA GLU A 126 25.73 -37.93 -13.36
C GLU A 126 25.79 -36.73 -12.39
N GLU A 127 24.65 -36.14 -12.03
CA GLU A 127 24.61 -34.94 -11.21
C GLU A 127 25.00 -35.22 -9.74
N LYS A 128 25.86 -34.35 -9.18
CA LYS A 128 26.29 -34.44 -7.76
C LYS A 128 25.13 -34.14 -6.82
N SER A 129 24.33 -33.12 -7.12
CA SER A 129 23.19 -32.66 -6.31
C SER A 129 21.87 -33.41 -6.59
N TYR A 130 21.93 -34.73 -6.77
CA TYR A 130 20.81 -35.59 -7.17
C TYR A 130 19.61 -35.53 -6.21
N ALA A 131 19.85 -35.62 -4.89
CA ALA A 131 18.78 -35.54 -3.89
C ALA A 131 18.07 -34.18 -3.87
N ARG A 132 18.84 -33.09 -3.99
CA ARG A 132 18.30 -31.72 -4.04
C ARG A 132 17.33 -31.54 -5.21
N PHE A 133 17.69 -32.08 -6.37
CA PHE A 133 16.85 -32.01 -7.57
C PHE A 133 15.48 -32.65 -7.34
N PHE A 134 15.44 -33.89 -6.86
CA PHE A 134 14.19 -34.60 -6.61
C PHE A 134 13.39 -34.02 -5.44
N THR A 135 14.04 -33.46 -4.42
CA THR A 135 13.35 -32.70 -3.37
C THR A 135 12.56 -31.53 -3.96
N TYR A 136 13.20 -30.74 -4.84
CA TYR A 136 12.53 -29.60 -5.47
C TYR A 136 11.44 -30.03 -6.46
N LEU A 137 11.64 -31.12 -7.21
CA LEU A 137 10.65 -31.65 -8.15
C LEU A 137 9.38 -32.16 -7.44
N ASN A 138 9.56 -32.87 -6.33
CA ASN A 138 8.47 -33.33 -5.47
C ASN A 138 7.74 -32.17 -4.79
N LEU A 139 8.51 -31.19 -4.25
CA LEU A 139 7.93 -30.01 -3.59
C LEU A 139 7.10 -29.19 -4.58
N PHE A 140 7.62 -29.01 -5.80
CA PHE A 140 6.90 -28.34 -6.88
C PHE A 140 5.57 -29.05 -7.18
N THR A 141 5.60 -30.38 -7.29
CA THR A 141 4.39 -31.19 -7.54
C THR A 141 3.38 -31.03 -6.40
N ALA A 142 3.83 -31.08 -5.15
CA ALA A 142 2.97 -30.86 -3.98
C ALA A 142 2.33 -29.46 -3.99
N SER A 143 3.12 -28.40 -4.24
CA SER A 143 2.61 -27.02 -4.30
C SER A 143 1.58 -26.84 -5.43
N MET A 144 1.81 -27.44 -6.59
CA MET A 144 0.85 -27.39 -7.69
C MET A 144 -0.45 -28.14 -7.36
N LEU A 145 -0.37 -29.25 -6.61
CA LEU A 145 -1.55 -29.98 -6.16
C LEU A 145 -2.37 -29.19 -5.13
N VAL A 146 -1.72 -28.45 -4.22
CA VAL A 146 -2.41 -27.50 -3.33
C VAL A 146 -3.14 -26.43 -4.13
N LEU A 147 -2.50 -25.89 -5.17
CA LEU A 147 -3.09 -24.85 -6.03
C LEU A 147 -4.40 -25.32 -6.67
N VAL A 148 -4.42 -26.52 -7.25
CA VAL A 148 -5.59 -27.00 -8.02
C VAL A 148 -6.67 -27.61 -7.13
N LEU A 149 -6.31 -28.25 -6.02
CA LEU A 149 -7.30 -28.84 -5.12
C LEU A 149 -7.89 -27.82 -4.14
N GLY A 150 -7.33 -26.61 -4.03
CA GLY A 150 -7.87 -25.56 -3.17
C GLY A 150 -9.32 -25.18 -3.49
N SER A 151 -10.17 -25.15 -2.46
CA SER A 151 -11.56 -24.68 -2.57
C SER A 151 -11.71 -23.16 -2.52
N SER A 152 -10.70 -22.48 -1.96
CA SER A 152 -10.70 -21.05 -1.68
C SER A 152 -9.47 -20.33 -2.24
N PHE A 153 -9.59 -19.01 -2.41
CA PHE A 153 -8.47 -18.19 -2.86
C PHE A 153 -7.23 -18.28 -1.95
N PRO A 154 -7.31 -18.24 -0.61
CA PRO A 154 -6.11 -18.34 0.24
C PRO A 154 -5.37 -19.66 0.06
N VAL A 155 -6.07 -20.79 -0.03
CA VAL A 155 -5.46 -22.10 -0.25
C VAL A 155 -4.82 -22.17 -1.64
N LEU A 156 -5.54 -21.69 -2.67
CA LEU A 156 -4.97 -21.57 -4.02
C LEU A 156 -3.73 -20.69 -4.01
N PHE A 157 -3.73 -19.56 -3.29
CA PHE A 157 -2.62 -18.62 -3.20
C PHE A 157 -1.39 -19.22 -2.52
N VAL A 158 -1.57 -20.07 -1.49
CA VAL A 158 -0.46 -20.85 -0.91
C VAL A 158 0.19 -21.75 -1.96
N GLY A 159 -0.61 -22.46 -2.75
CA GLY A 159 -0.10 -23.25 -3.87
C GLY A 159 0.58 -22.40 -4.96
N TRP A 160 -0.02 -21.25 -5.28
CA TRP A 160 0.43 -20.28 -6.28
C TRP A 160 1.81 -19.68 -5.96
N GLU A 161 2.02 -19.30 -4.71
CA GLU A 161 3.30 -18.86 -4.17
C GLU A 161 4.29 -20.02 -4.06
N GLY A 162 3.83 -21.19 -3.60
CA GLY A 162 4.63 -22.41 -3.50
C GLY A 162 5.26 -22.82 -4.84
N VAL A 163 4.49 -22.82 -5.93
CA VAL A 163 5.03 -23.10 -7.27
C VAL A 163 5.98 -22.01 -7.75
N GLY A 164 5.76 -20.75 -7.35
CA GLY A 164 6.68 -19.64 -7.63
C GLY A 164 8.04 -19.81 -6.95
N LEU A 165 8.04 -20.20 -5.67
CA LEU A 165 9.25 -20.53 -4.92
C LEU A 165 9.97 -21.73 -5.52
N CYS A 166 9.25 -22.82 -5.81
CA CYS A 166 9.85 -24.01 -6.37
C CYS A 166 10.43 -23.75 -7.77
N SER A 167 9.76 -22.93 -8.59
CA SER A 167 10.28 -22.48 -9.88
C SER A 167 11.58 -21.69 -9.72
N TYR A 168 11.67 -20.78 -8.74
CA TYR A 168 12.91 -20.05 -8.46
C TYR A 168 14.08 -20.99 -8.13
N LEU A 169 13.83 -21.99 -7.27
CA LEU A 169 14.83 -22.98 -6.85
C LEU A 169 15.26 -23.90 -8.00
N LEU A 170 14.34 -24.28 -8.88
CA LEU A 170 14.61 -25.19 -10.00
C LEU A 170 15.26 -24.48 -11.20
N ILE A 171 14.89 -23.24 -11.49
CA ILE A 171 15.57 -22.44 -12.54
C ILE A 171 17.00 -22.12 -12.10
N GLY A 172 17.17 -21.70 -10.84
CA GLY A 172 18.47 -21.43 -10.22
C GLY A 172 19.19 -22.69 -9.70
N PHE A 173 18.87 -23.88 -10.21
CA PHE A 173 19.42 -25.14 -9.67
C PHE A 173 20.95 -25.19 -9.73
N TRP A 174 21.54 -24.71 -10.83
CA TRP A 174 22.98 -24.52 -11.01
C TRP A 174 23.37 -23.07 -10.67
N TYR A 175 23.16 -22.68 -9.41
CA TYR A 175 23.37 -21.31 -8.92
C TYR A 175 24.81 -20.80 -8.98
N GLU A 176 25.79 -21.69 -9.14
CA GLU A 176 27.20 -21.31 -9.31
C GLU A 176 27.41 -20.51 -10.60
N ASN A 177 26.58 -20.73 -11.62
CA ASN A 177 26.51 -19.87 -12.79
C ASN A 177 25.65 -18.64 -12.47
N THR A 178 26.30 -17.46 -12.45
CA THR A 178 25.66 -16.19 -12.13
C THR A 178 24.52 -15.83 -13.09
N ALA A 179 24.62 -16.19 -14.38
CA ALA A 179 23.55 -15.96 -15.35
C ALA A 179 22.31 -16.80 -15.04
N TYR A 180 22.48 -18.05 -14.61
CA TYR A 180 21.37 -18.93 -14.22
C TYR A 180 20.71 -18.49 -12.91
N ALA A 181 21.51 -18.04 -11.93
CA ALA A 181 20.99 -17.45 -10.70
C ALA A 181 20.19 -16.15 -10.97
N GLN A 182 20.68 -15.30 -11.87
CA GLN A 182 19.95 -14.08 -12.29
C GLN A 182 18.65 -14.41 -13.01
N ALA A 183 18.62 -15.44 -13.87
CA ALA A 183 17.41 -15.91 -14.53
C ALA A 183 16.35 -16.38 -13.50
N GLY A 184 16.75 -17.14 -12.49
CA GLY A 184 15.88 -17.54 -11.38
C GLY A 184 15.28 -16.32 -10.66
N LYS A 185 16.12 -15.35 -10.29
CA LYS A 185 15.66 -14.10 -9.65
C LYS A 185 14.67 -13.32 -10.51
N LYS A 186 14.93 -13.19 -11.82
CA LYS A 186 14.03 -12.51 -12.76
C LYS A 186 12.67 -13.18 -12.81
N ALA A 187 12.64 -14.52 -12.88
CA ALA A 187 11.39 -15.29 -12.83
C ALA A 187 10.63 -15.06 -11.52
N PHE A 188 11.32 -15.07 -10.38
CA PHE A 188 10.67 -14.84 -9.09
C PHE A 188 10.05 -13.44 -8.98
N ILE A 189 10.79 -12.40 -9.39
CA ILE A 189 10.30 -11.01 -9.35
C ILE A 189 9.13 -10.79 -10.30
N ALA A 190 9.22 -11.27 -11.54
CA ALA A 190 8.15 -11.12 -12.53
C ALA A 190 6.85 -11.77 -12.05
N ASN A 191 6.95 -12.96 -11.44
CA ASN A 191 5.80 -13.62 -10.83
C ASN A 191 5.25 -12.84 -9.64
N ARG A 192 6.11 -12.31 -8.77
CA ARG A 192 5.69 -11.53 -7.59
C ARG A 192 4.87 -10.28 -7.96
N ILE A 193 5.23 -9.62 -9.06
CA ILE A 193 4.45 -8.48 -9.58
C ILE A 193 3.03 -8.93 -9.96
N GLY A 194 2.88 -10.11 -10.56
CA GLY A 194 1.57 -10.71 -10.81
C GLY A 194 0.84 -11.08 -9.51
N ASP A 195 1.55 -11.66 -8.54
CA ASP A 195 0.98 -12.11 -7.27
C ASP A 195 0.32 -10.95 -6.50
N PHE A 196 0.85 -9.73 -6.62
CA PHE A 196 0.20 -8.51 -6.12
C PHE A 196 -1.20 -8.27 -6.73
N GLY A 197 -1.35 -8.51 -8.03
CA GLY A 197 -2.64 -8.46 -8.72
C GLY A 197 -3.62 -9.53 -8.20
N VAL A 198 -3.15 -10.75 -7.94
CA VAL A 198 -3.99 -11.81 -7.37
C VAL A 198 -4.54 -11.39 -6.01
N ILE A 199 -3.71 -10.82 -5.15
CA ILE A 199 -4.12 -10.39 -3.80
C ILE A 199 -5.20 -9.30 -3.87
N ILE A 200 -4.99 -8.27 -4.71
CA ILE A 200 -5.98 -7.18 -4.85
C ILE A 200 -7.28 -7.71 -5.44
N GLY A 201 -7.20 -8.48 -6.53
CA GLY A 201 -8.37 -9.05 -7.19
C GLY A 201 -9.17 -9.96 -6.24
N MET A 202 -8.48 -10.79 -5.45
CA MET A 202 -9.07 -11.62 -4.39
C MET A 202 -9.88 -10.77 -3.41
N PHE A 203 -9.30 -9.72 -2.81
CA PHE A 203 -10.03 -8.92 -1.82
C PHE A 203 -11.22 -8.16 -2.42
N ILE A 204 -11.14 -7.71 -3.68
CA ILE A 204 -12.26 -7.08 -4.37
C ILE A 204 -13.43 -8.06 -4.55
N LEU A 205 -13.16 -9.27 -5.07
CA LEU A 205 -14.22 -10.26 -5.29
C LEU A 205 -14.79 -10.79 -3.97
N VAL A 206 -13.94 -11.00 -2.97
CA VAL A 206 -14.36 -11.47 -1.64
C VAL A 206 -15.18 -10.40 -0.92
N GLY A 207 -14.86 -9.12 -1.08
CA GLY A 207 -15.68 -8.02 -0.57
C GLY A 207 -17.11 -8.03 -1.12
N ALA A 208 -17.29 -8.44 -2.38
CA ALA A 208 -18.61 -8.58 -2.99
C ALA A 208 -19.32 -9.91 -2.63
N ALA A 209 -18.59 -11.02 -2.57
CA ALA A 209 -19.17 -12.34 -2.30
C ALA A 209 -19.41 -12.63 -0.80
N GLY A 210 -18.64 -11.99 0.09
CA GLY A 210 -18.64 -12.27 1.53
C GLY A 210 -18.09 -13.66 1.89
N SER A 211 -17.24 -14.25 1.04
CA SER A 211 -16.58 -15.54 1.26
C SER A 211 -15.35 -15.67 0.38
N PHE A 212 -14.36 -16.46 0.83
CA PHE A 212 -13.17 -16.84 0.05
C PHE A 212 -13.35 -18.07 -0.82
N GLU A 213 -14.46 -18.81 -0.67
CA GLU A 213 -14.75 -20.04 -1.41
C GLU A 213 -15.15 -19.75 -2.85
N PHE A 214 -14.55 -20.45 -3.81
CA PHE A 214 -14.83 -20.25 -5.25
C PHE A 214 -16.31 -20.48 -5.59
N SER A 215 -16.95 -21.45 -4.94
CA SER A 215 -18.38 -21.73 -5.14
C SER A 215 -19.26 -20.54 -4.73
N ALA A 216 -18.97 -19.91 -3.60
CA ALA A 216 -19.70 -18.74 -3.12
C ALA A 216 -19.44 -17.50 -3.99
N ILE A 217 -18.18 -17.31 -4.42
CA ILE A 217 -17.80 -16.22 -5.34
C ILE A 217 -18.52 -16.36 -6.69
N ASN A 218 -18.52 -17.57 -7.26
CA ASN A 218 -19.22 -17.84 -8.53
C ASN A 218 -20.74 -17.69 -8.39
N ALA A 219 -21.32 -18.08 -7.25
CA ALA A 219 -22.74 -17.86 -6.98
C ALA A 219 -23.10 -16.36 -6.85
N ALA A 220 -22.18 -15.54 -6.34
CA ALA A 220 -22.35 -14.09 -6.22
C ALA A 220 -22.05 -13.33 -7.54
N ALA A 221 -21.52 -14.00 -8.56
CA ALA A 221 -21.08 -13.37 -9.81
C ALA A 221 -22.12 -12.44 -10.46
N PRO A 222 -23.42 -12.80 -10.58
CA PRO A 222 -24.42 -11.91 -11.20
C PRO A 222 -24.55 -10.54 -10.53
N GLY A 223 -24.21 -10.42 -9.23
CA GLY A 223 -24.21 -9.13 -8.50
C GLY A 223 -22.98 -8.26 -8.73
N MET A 224 -21.92 -8.81 -9.36
CA MET A 224 -20.63 -8.12 -9.56
C MET A 224 -20.60 -7.21 -10.79
N VAL A 225 -21.74 -7.04 -11.47
CA VAL A 225 -21.95 -5.99 -12.48
C VAL A 225 -22.05 -4.59 -11.87
N THR A 226 -22.24 -4.51 -10.55
CA THR A 226 -22.27 -3.27 -9.78
C THR A 226 -20.96 -2.50 -9.89
N GLU A 227 -21.04 -1.17 -9.80
CA GLU A 227 -19.91 -0.26 -9.96
C GLU A 227 -18.96 -0.30 -8.76
N PHE A 228 -17.66 -0.39 -9.04
CA PHE A 228 -16.57 -0.26 -8.09
C PHE A 228 -16.04 1.17 -8.12
N SER A 229 -16.15 1.85 -6.97
CA SER A 229 -15.78 3.26 -6.83
C SER A 229 -14.65 3.43 -5.82
N ILE A 230 -13.68 4.29 -6.15
CA ILE A 230 -12.61 4.73 -5.26
C ILE A 230 -12.88 6.20 -4.91
N GLY A 231 -13.46 6.43 -3.72
CA GLY A 231 -13.97 7.76 -3.38
C GLY A 231 -15.11 8.15 -4.32
N THR A 232 -14.95 9.29 -5.02
CA THR A 232 -15.92 9.77 -6.01
C THR A 232 -15.69 9.24 -7.43
N TRP A 233 -14.63 8.44 -7.64
CA TRP A 233 -14.22 7.98 -8.98
C TRP A 233 -14.76 6.59 -9.26
N ALA A 234 -15.61 6.50 -10.28
CA ALA A 234 -16.07 5.26 -10.88
C ALA A 234 -14.97 4.59 -11.72
N ALA A 235 -14.52 3.39 -11.33
CA ALA A 235 -13.47 2.67 -12.05
C ALA A 235 -14.00 1.63 -13.07
N GLY A 236 -15.21 1.12 -12.86
CA GLY A 236 -15.82 0.06 -13.66
C GLY A 236 -16.57 -0.94 -12.78
N SER A 237 -17.15 -2.01 -13.34
CA SER A 237 -17.82 -3.02 -12.50
C SER A 237 -16.83 -3.78 -11.61
N ILE A 238 -17.31 -4.31 -10.48
CA ILE A 238 -16.52 -5.15 -9.56
C ILE A 238 -15.88 -6.32 -10.32
N ALA A 239 -16.62 -6.98 -11.20
CA ALA A 239 -16.11 -8.06 -12.05
C ALA A 239 -14.98 -7.58 -12.97
N THR A 240 -15.10 -6.37 -13.54
CA THR A 240 -14.07 -5.79 -14.41
C THR A 240 -12.79 -5.48 -13.64
N VAL A 241 -12.89 -4.72 -12.54
CA VAL A 241 -11.72 -4.27 -11.78
C VAL A 241 -11.05 -5.47 -11.09
N GLY A 242 -11.83 -6.28 -10.37
CA GLY A 242 -11.34 -7.49 -9.71
C GLY A 242 -10.74 -8.47 -10.71
N GLY A 243 -11.42 -8.72 -11.83
CA GLY A 243 -10.96 -9.61 -12.89
C GLY A 243 -9.68 -9.13 -13.58
N LEU A 244 -9.50 -7.83 -13.82
CA LEU A 244 -8.27 -7.29 -14.43
C LEU A 244 -7.06 -7.43 -13.49
N PHE A 245 -7.24 -7.23 -12.18
CA PHE A 245 -6.19 -7.51 -11.20
C PHE A 245 -5.85 -8.99 -11.10
N LEU A 246 -6.85 -9.88 -11.11
CA LEU A 246 -6.60 -11.33 -11.20
C LEU A 246 -5.89 -11.71 -12.50
N PHE A 247 -6.25 -11.07 -13.62
CA PHE A 247 -5.61 -11.30 -14.90
C PHE A 247 -4.15 -10.84 -14.90
N LEU A 248 -3.81 -9.73 -14.22
CA LEU A 248 -2.41 -9.35 -13.98
C LEU A 248 -1.64 -10.49 -13.29
N GLY A 249 -2.24 -11.14 -12.30
CA GLY A 249 -1.71 -12.38 -11.70
C GLY A 249 -1.49 -13.49 -12.71
N CYS A 250 -2.50 -13.76 -13.52
CA CYS A 250 -2.42 -14.75 -14.59
C CYS A 250 -1.30 -14.45 -15.60
N THR A 251 -1.07 -13.17 -15.92
CA THR A 251 -0.01 -12.75 -16.84
C THR A 251 1.39 -13.06 -16.32
N GLY A 252 1.60 -12.95 -14.99
CA GLY A 252 2.86 -13.29 -14.34
C GLY A 252 3.20 -14.77 -14.50
N LYS A 253 2.32 -15.66 -13.99
CA LYS A 253 2.57 -17.13 -14.02
C LYS A 253 2.52 -17.73 -15.42
N SER A 254 1.68 -17.20 -16.30
CA SER A 254 1.44 -17.76 -17.64
C SER A 254 2.18 -17.02 -18.75
N ALA A 255 3.16 -16.19 -18.37
CA ALA A 255 4.02 -15.44 -19.28
C ALA A 255 3.24 -14.72 -20.39
N GLN A 256 2.19 -13.98 -20.04
CA GLN A 256 1.47 -13.13 -20.98
C GLN A 256 2.10 -11.73 -21.03
N ILE A 257 1.85 -10.97 -22.09
CA ILE A 257 2.17 -9.53 -22.08
C ILE A 257 1.43 -8.88 -20.90
N PRO A 258 2.10 -8.11 -20.03
CA PRO A 258 3.48 -7.60 -20.15
C PRO A 258 4.58 -8.50 -19.54
N LEU A 259 4.26 -9.48 -18.71
CA LEU A 259 5.20 -10.21 -17.85
C LEU A 259 5.83 -11.48 -18.49
N PHE A 260 5.85 -11.63 -19.80
CA PHE A 260 6.36 -12.85 -20.47
C PHE A 260 7.90 -13.04 -20.43
N VAL A 261 8.65 -11.99 -20.11
CA VAL A 261 10.11 -11.90 -20.28
C VAL A 261 10.94 -12.93 -19.50
N TRP A 262 10.38 -13.56 -18.47
CA TRP A 262 11.12 -14.51 -17.63
C TRP A 262 11.17 -15.92 -18.22
N LEU A 263 10.17 -16.33 -19.00
CA LEU A 263 10.02 -17.72 -19.48
C LEU A 263 11.16 -18.17 -20.41
N PRO A 264 11.66 -17.33 -21.35
CA PRO A 264 12.79 -17.72 -22.20
C PRO A 264 14.07 -17.92 -21.41
N ASP A 265 14.29 -17.10 -20.37
CA ASP A 265 15.49 -17.17 -19.52
C ASP A 265 15.39 -18.32 -18.50
N ALA A 266 14.18 -18.76 -18.15
CA ALA A 266 13.93 -19.96 -17.34
C ALA A 266 14.51 -21.26 -17.96
N MET A 267 14.86 -21.23 -19.26
CA MET A 267 15.59 -22.31 -19.92
C MET A 267 17.00 -22.55 -19.38
N ALA A 268 17.50 -21.71 -18.47
CA ALA A 268 18.68 -21.98 -17.66
C ALA A 268 18.54 -23.27 -16.82
N GLY A 269 17.33 -23.62 -16.40
CA GLY A 269 17.08 -24.82 -15.60
C GLY A 269 17.33 -26.14 -16.34
N PRO A 270 17.43 -27.27 -15.61
CA PRO A 270 17.51 -28.59 -16.20
C PRO A 270 16.31 -28.90 -17.09
N THR A 271 16.50 -29.59 -18.20
CA THR A 271 15.43 -29.83 -19.19
C THR A 271 14.17 -30.54 -18.64
N PRO A 272 14.25 -31.49 -17.69
CA PRO A 272 13.06 -32.04 -17.06
C PRO A 272 12.22 -30.99 -16.31
N VAL A 273 12.87 -29.97 -15.74
CA VAL A 273 12.19 -28.83 -15.11
C VAL A 273 11.42 -28.04 -16.14
N SER A 274 12.03 -27.73 -17.29
CA SER A 274 11.34 -27.04 -18.38
C SER A 274 10.09 -27.79 -18.82
N ALA A 275 10.16 -29.13 -18.95
CA ALA A 275 8.99 -29.95 -19.25
C ALA A 275 7.90 -29.83 -18.17
N LEU A 276 8.26 -29.87 -16.89
CA LEU A 276 7.30 -29.79 -15.79
C LEU A 276 6.61 -28.43 -15.73
N ILE A 277 7.40 -27.35 -15.66
CA ILE A 277 6.92 -25.98 -15.48
C ILE A 277 6.12 -25.52 -16.72
N HIS A 278 6.60 -25.84 -17.93
CA HIS A 278 6.10 -25.22 -19.17
C HIS A 278 5.07 -26.05 -19.93
N ALA A 279 4.89 -27.34 -19.59
CA ALA A 279 3.88 -28.18 -20.22
C ALA A 279 2.66 -28.38 -19.33
N ALA A 280 2.87 -28.87 -18.10
CA ALA A 280 1.80 -29.50 -17.32
C ALA A 280 1.33 -28.68 -16.11
N THR A 281 2.05 -27.65 -15.67
CA THR A 281 1.85 -27.10 -14.31
C THR A 281 1.81 -25.56 -14.25
N MET A 282 2.92 -24.90 -13.92
CA MET A 282 2.97 -23.50 -13.50
C MET A 282 2.34 -22.54 -14.52
N VAL A 283 2.73 -22.69 -15.80
CA VAL A 283 2.26 -21.76 -16.83
C VAL A 283 0.78 -21.91 -17.16
N THR A 284 0.16 -23.02 -16.76
CA THR A 284 -1.26 -23.28 -16.96
C THR A 284 -2.12 -22.85 -15.78
N ALA A 285 -1.51 -22.48 -14.65
CA ALA A 285 -2.22 -22.05 -13.44
C ALA A 285 -3.09 -20.81 -13.66
N GLY A 286 -2.66 -19.87 -14.52
CA GLY A 286 -3.48 -18.71 -14.85
C GLY A 286 -4.71 -19.07 -15.68
N VAL A 287 -4.57 -19.98 -16.66
CA VAL A 287 -5.73 -20.49 -17.43
C VAL A 287 -6.69 -21.24 -16.50
N TYR A 288 -6.17 -22.07 -15.60
CA TYR A 288 -6.95 -22.76 -14.58
C TYR A 288 -7.76 -21.79 -13.71
N LEU A 289 -7.14 -20.72 -13.21
CA LEU A 289 -7.83 -19.69 -12.41
C LEU A 289 -8.93 -18.99 -13.20
N CYS A 290 -8.68 -18.64 -14.47
CA CYS A 290 -9.69 -18.03 -15.34
C CYS A 290 -10.89 -18.98 -15.58
N CYS A 291 -10.63 -20.26 -15.81
CA CYS A 291 -11.71 -21.26 -15.97
C CYS A 291 -12.51 -21.45 -14.67
N ARG A 292 -11.83 -21.53 -13.51
CA ARG A 292 -12.45 -21.68 -12.19
C ARG A 292 -13.37 -20.50 -11.82
N LEU A 293 -13.07 -19.31 -12.33
CA LEU A 293 -13.84 -18.07 -12.15
C LEU A 293 -14.60 -17.64 -13.40
N SER A 294 -14.83 -18.56 -14.34
CA SER A 294 -15.54 -18.25 -15.58
C SER A 294 -16.90 -17.55 -15.36
N PRO A 295 -17.72 -17.88 -14.32
CA PRO A 295 -18.97 -17.16 -14.08
C PRO A 295 -18.79 -15.68 -13.76
N VAL A 296 -17.69 -15.32 -13.07
CA VAL A 296 -17.33 -13.93 -12.77
C VAL A 296 -16.85 -13.22 -14.02
N PHE A 297 -16.06 -13.88 -14.85
CA PHE A 297 -15.45 -13.27 -16.03
C PHE A 297 -16.52 -12.96 -17.10
N LEU A 298 -17.54 -13.79 -17.22
CA LEU A 298 -18.71 -13.57 -18.09
C LEU A 298 -19.57 -12.36 -17.69
N GLN A 299 -19.31 -11.71 -16.56
CA GLN A 299 -20.03 -10.49 -16.16
C GLN A 299 -19.44 -9.20 -16.74
N SER A 300 -18.31 -9.27 -17.46
CA SER A 300 -17.64 -8.10 -18.02
C SER A 300 -17.11 -8.34 -19.42
N SER A 301 -17.70 -7.65 -20.41
CA SER A 301 -17.23 -7.66 -21.79
C SER A 301 -15.86 -6.99 -21.94
N THR A 302 -15.58 -5.95 -21.16
CA THR A 302 -14.28 -5.25 -21.17
C THR A 302 -13.16 -6.16 -20.69
N LEU A 303 -13.38 -6.89 -19.58
CA LEU A 303 -12.40 -7.86 -19.06
C LEU A 303 -12.06 -8.92 -20.10
N LEU A 304 -13.09 -9.58 -20.66
CA LEU A 304 -12.94 -10.61 -21.67
C LEU A 304 -12.21 -10.10 -22.92
N SER A 305 -12.59 -8.92 -23.41
CA SER A 305 -11.93 -8.28 -24.57
C SER A 305 -10.45 -8.01 -24.32
N VAL A 306 -10.08 -7.52 -23.12
CA VAL A 306 -8.68 -7.29 -22.75
C VAL A 306 -7.89 -8.61 -22.73
N ILE A 307 -8.45 -9.65 -22.10
CA ILE A 307 -7.83 -10.97 -22.06
C ILE A 307 -7.63 -11.53 -23.48
N ALA A 308 -8.64 -11.41 -24.34
CA ALA A 308 -8.61 -11.91 -25.70
C ALA A 308 -7.52 -11.22 -26.55
N ILE A 309 -7.46 -9.89 -26.48
CA ILE A 309 -6.47 -9.07 -27.19
C ILE A 309 -5.06 -9.38 -26.69
N VAL A 310 -4.86 -9.41 -25.37
CA VAL A 310 -3.55 -9.71 -24.78
C VAL A 310 -3.09 -11.13 -25.14
N GLY A 311 -3.98 -12.12 -25.10
CA GLY A 311 -3.69 -13.49 -25.53
C GLY A 311 -3.27 -13.57 -27.00
N ALA A 312 -4.04 -12.94 -27.90
CA ALA A 312 -3.73 -12.91 -29.34
C ALA A 312 -2.40 -12.20 -29.64
N CYS A 313 -2.16 -11.04 -29.03
CA CYS A 313 -0.90 -10.31 -29.15
C CYS A 313 0.29 -11.12 -28.61
N THR A 314 0.12 -11.80 -27.47
CA THR A 314 1.15 -12.67 -26.89
C THR A 314 1.45 -13.85 -27.83
N ALA A 315 0.41 -14.47 -28.40
CA ALA A 315 0.55 -15.57 -29.35
C ALA A 315 1.39 -15.18 -30.56
N PHE A 316 1.08 -14.02 -31.15
CA PHE A 316 1.76 -13.47 -32.31
C PHE A 316 3.20 -13.03 -32.00
N LEU A 317 3.40 -12.22 -30.96
CA LEU A 317 4.72 -11.72 -30.58
C LEU A 317 5.68 -12.86 -30.32
N ALA A 318 5.28 -13.86 -29.53
CA ALA A 318 6.13 -15.01 -29.25
C ALA A 318 6.43 -15.86 -30.49
N ALA A 319 5.46 -16.03 -31.39
CA ALA A 319 5.66 -16.76 -32.64
C ALA A 319 6.69 -16.06 -33.55
N THR A 320 6.66 -14.72 -33.64
CA THR A 320 7.66 -13.97 -34.43
C THR A 320 9.08 -14.10 -33.89
N ILE A 321 9.25 -14.13 -32.56
CA ILE A 321 10.54 -14.36 -31.93
C ILE A 321 11.02 -15.79 -32.22
N ALA A 322 10.17 -16.80 -32.00
CA ALA A 322 10.53 -18.21 -32.18
C ALA A 322 11.06 -18.55 -33.59
N VAL A 323 10.59 -17.84 -34.63
CA VAL A 323 11.05 -18.02 -36.02
C VAL A 323 12.55 -17.75 -36.17
N VAL A 324 13.10 -16.75 -35.48
CA VAL A 324 14.51 -16.31 -35.63
C VAL A 324 15.44 -16.83 -34.54
N GLN A 325 14.90 -17.36 -33.44
CA GLN A 325 15.73 -17.93 -32.36
C GLN A 325 16.50 -19.17 -32.83
N ASN A 326 17.72 -19.36 -32.32
CA ASN A 326 18.60 -20.47 -32.74
C ASN A 326 18.80 -21.53 -31.65
N GLU A 327 18.55 -21.20 -30.39
CA GLU A 327 18.65 -22.14 -29.29
C GLU A 327 17.39 -23.01 -29.18
N MET A 328 17.57 -24.32 -29.19
CA MET A 328 16.48 -25.31 -29.19
C MET A 328 15.49 -25.08 -28.03
N LYS A 329 15.99 -24.92 -26.79
CA LYS A 329 15.17 -24.70 -25.61
C LYS A 329 14.40 -23.36 -25.66
N LYS A 330 15.03 -22.29 -26.15
CA LYS A 330 14.39 -20.97 -26.27
C LYS A 330 13.28 -20.97 -27.34
N ILE A 331 13.47 -21.65 -28.47
CA ILE A 331 12.41 -21.85 -29.47
C ILE A 331 11.21 -22.54 -28.81
N LEU A 332 11.45 -23.60 -28.05
CA LEU A 332 10.40 -24.32 -27.33
C LEU A 332 9.73 -23.44 -26.25
N ALA A 333 10.50 -22.62 -25.51
CA ALA A 333 9.94 -21.68 -24.54
C ALA A 333 9.02 -20.64 -25.19
N TYR A 334 9.45 -19.97 -26.27
CA TYR A 334 8.60 -19.02 -26.98
C TYR A 334 7.39 -19.69 -27.63
N SER A 335 7.54 -20.94 -28.10
CA SER A 335 6.39 -21.69 -28.57
C SER A 335 5.38 -21.97 -27.46
N THR A 336 5.80 -22.06 -26.19
CA THR A 336 4.89 -22.18 -25.04
C THR A 336 4.23 -20.84 -24.73
N VAL A 337 4.98 -19.73 -24.71
CA VAL A 337 4.38 -18.37 -24.60
C VAL A 337 3.29 -18.20 -25.67
N SER A 338 3.58 -18.66 -26.90
CA SER A 338 2.63 -18.57 -28.00
C SER A 338 1.37 -19.42 -27.75
N GLN A 339 1.51 -20.70 -27.38
CA GLN A 339 0.35 -21.58 -27.10
C GLN A 339 -0.47 -21.10 -25.89
N LEU A 340 0.16 -20.55 -24.85
CA LEU A 340 -0.56 -19.92 -23.74
C LEU A 340 -1.33 -18.70 -24.24
N GLY A 341 -0.78 -17.92 -25.17
CA GLY A 341 -1.51 -16.85 -25.85
C GLY A 341 -2.77 -17.36 -26.56
N PHE A 342 -2.72 -18.53 -27.23
CA PHE A 342 -3.94 -19.18 -27.77
C PHE A 342 -4.94 -19.53 -26.67
N MET A 343 -4.49 -20.11 -25.56
CA MET A 343 -5.37 -20.48 -24.43
C MET A 343 -6.01 -19.24 -23.80
N PHE A 344 -5.25 -18.15 -23.61
CA PHE A 344 -5.76 -16.87 -23.08
C PHE A 344 -6.71 -16.20 -24.06
N ALA A 345 -6.43 -16.25 -25.36
CA ALA A 345 -7.35 -15.78 -26.37
C ALA A 345 -8.68 -16.55 -26.31
N ALA A 346 -8.65 -17.86 -26.12
CA ALA A 346 -9.83 -18.72 -25.98
C ALA A 346 -10.70 -18.35 -24.77
N VAL A 347 -10.10 -18.25 -23.57
CA VAL A 347 -10.85 -17.82 -22.37
C VAL A 347 -11.33 -16.37 -22.50
N GLY A 348 -10.58 -15.52 -23.21
CA GLY A 348 -10.96 -14.13 -23.48
C GLY A 348 -12.14 -13.99 -24.43
N VAL A 349 -12.33 -14.89 -25.40
CA VAL A 349 -13.54 -14.93 -26.25
C VAL A 349 -14.71 -15.67 -25.59
N GLY A 350 -14.55 -16.12 -24.33
CA GLY A 350 -15.58 -16.86 -23.58
C GLY A 350 -15.61 -18.37 -23.85
N ALA A 351 -14.68 -18.90 -24.64
CA ALA A 351 -14.51 -20.32 -24.95
C ALA A 351 -13.59 -21.01 -23.92
N PHE A 352 -14.00 -20.99 -22.65
CA PHE A 352 -13.20 -21.52 -21.54
C PHE A 352 -12.92 -23.03 -21.65
N THR A 353 -13.89 -23.81 -22.11
CA THR A 353 -13.75 -25.26 -22.33
C THR A 353 -12.69 -25.58 -23.38
N ALA A 354 -12.68 -24.83 -24.49
CA ALA A 354 -11.70 -24.96 -25.57
C ALA A 354 -10.28 -24.57 -25.10
N GLY A 355 -10.17 -23.46 -24.34
CA GLY A 355 -8.91 -23.04 -23.74
C GLY A 355 -8.33 -24.12 -22.81
N PHE A 356 -9.16 -24.71 -21.95
CA PHE A 356 -8.74 -25.79 -21.06
C PHE A 356 -8.48 -27.11 -21.81
N PHE A 357 -9.20 -27.40 -22.90
CA PHE A 357 -8.88 -28.54 -23.76
C PHE A 357 -7.49 -28.43 -24.37
N HIS A 358 -7.14 -27.22 -24.80
CA HIS A 358 -5.81 -26.96 -25.31
C HIS A 358 -4.75 -27.10 -24.21
N VAL A 359 -5.00 -26.66 -22.96
CA VAL A 359 -4.12 -26.95 -21.80
C VAL A 359 -3.85 -28.45 -21.69
N PHE A 360 -4.90 -29.28 -21.73
CA PHE A 360 -4.80 -30.72 -21.59
C PHE A 360 -3.97 -31.36 -22.71
N THR A 361 -4.31 -31.09 -23.97
CA THR A 361 -3.56 -31.62 -25.13
C THR A 361 -2.11 -31.12 -25.16
N HIS A 362 -1.89 -29.85 -24.82
CA HIS A 362 -0.58 -29.21 -24.73
C HIS A 362 0.37 -29.86 -23.76
N ALA A 363 -0.13 -30.29 -22.60
CA ALA A 363 0.69 -30.95 -21.60
C ALA A 363 1.42 -32.18 -22.18
N PHE A 364 0.76 -32.97 -23.03
CA PHE A 364 1.37 -34.15 -23.66
C PHE A 364 2.42 -33.77 -24.71
N PHE A 365 2.04 -33.03 -25.76
CA PHE A 365 2.96 -32.76 -26.87
C PHE A 365 4.11 -31.84 -26.46
N LYS A 366 3.92 -30.91 -25.51
CA LYS A 366 5.03 -30.07 -25.02
C LYS A 366 5.96 -30.81 -24.10
N ALA A 367 5.46 -31.62 -23.17
CA ALA A 367 6.33 -32.44 -22.35
C ALA A 367 7.18 -33.33 -23.26
N CYS A 368 6.57 -33.95 -24.29
CA CYS A 368 7.31 -34.73 -25.27
C CYS A 368 8.36 -33.92 -26.05
N LEU A 369 8.06 -32.68 -26.46
CA LEU A 369 9.01 -31.82 -27.17
C LEU A 369 10.18 -31.36 -26.28
N PHE A 370 9.92 -30.95 -25.04
CA PHE A 370 10.97 -30.54 -24.11
C PHE A 370 11.85 -31.72 -23.70
N LEU A 371 11.25 -32.86 -23.34
CA LEU A 371 12.01 -34.06 -23.01
C LEU A 371 12.76 -34.60 -24.25
N GLY A 372 12.16 -34.54 -25.44
CA GLY A 372 12.84 -34.95 -26.68
C GLY A 372 14.01 -34.04 -27.04
N ALA A 373 13.88 -32.72 -26.81
CA ALA A 373 15.00 -31.79 -26.89
C ALA A 373 16.09 -32.12 -25.87
N GLY A 374 15.70 -32.50 -24.64
CA GLY A 374 16.60 -32.98 -23.60
C GLY A 374 17.38 -34.22 -24.02
N SER A 375 16.72 -35.19 -24.67
CA SER A 375 17.37 -36.37 -25.24
C SER A 375 18.41 -36.00 -26.30
N VAL A 376 18.06 -35.08 -27.22
CA VAL A 376 19.01 -34.59 -28.23
C VAL A 376 20.20 -33.89 -27.58
N MET A 377 19.95 -33.02 -26.60
CA MET A 377 20.99 -32.30 -25.86
C MET A 377 21.93 -33.25 -25.10
N HIS A 378 21.36 -34.26 -24.46
CA HIS A 378 22.12 -35.27 -23.72
C HIS A 378 22.98 -36.12 -24.67
N ALA A 379 22.44 -36.55 -25.82
CA ALA A 379 23.17 -37.32 -26.83
C ALA A 379 24.36 -36.59 -27.45
N VAL A 380 24.35 -35.25 -27.43
CA VAL A 380 25.48 -34.43 -27.89
C VAL A 380 26.26 -33.77 -26.75
N HIS A 381 26.00 -34.06 -25.48
CA HIS A 381 26.64 -33.40 -24.33
C HIS A 381 26.53 -31.85 -24.35
N ALA A 382 25.43 -31.33 -24.90
CA ALA A 382 25.14 -29.90 -24.98
C ALA A 382 24.39 -29.41 -23.73
N HIS A 383 25.10 -29.20 -22.62
CA HIS A 383 24.49 -28.73 -21.37
C HIS A 383 24.12 -27.23 -21.44
N GLY A 384 23.02 -26.89 -22.10
CA GLY A 384 22.41 -25.54 -22.09
C GLY A 384 22.34 -24.85 -23.45
N ASP A 385 23.38 -24.96 -24.27
CA ASP A 385 23.59 -24.16 -25.49
C ASP A 385 23.40 -24.93 -26.80
N ALA A 386 22.32 -25.70 -26.92
CA ALA A 386 22.04 -26.45 -28.14
C ALA A 386 21.53 -25.54 -29.28
N ASP A 387 22.48 -25.03 -30.07
CA ASP A 387 22.24 -24.28 -31.31
C ASP A 387 21.83 -25.23 -32.45
N ILE A 388 20.61 -25.05 -32.97
CA ILE A 388 20.05 -25.91 -34.02
C ILE A 388 20.83 -25.85 -35.34
N ARG A 389 21.65 -24.82 -35.55
CA ARG A 389 22.49 -24.67 -36.74
C ARG A 389 23.69 -25.62 -36.73
N LYS A 390 24.11 -26.06 -35.53
CA LYS A 390 25.21 -27.01 -35.33
C LYS A 390 24.75 -28.47 -35.27
N LEU A 391 23.46 -28.71 -35.04
CA LEU A 391 22.82 -30.04 -35.06
C LEU A 391 22.56 -30.51 -36.51
N GLY A 392 21.95 -31.67 -36.73
CA GLY A 392 21.58 -32.16 -38.06
C GLY A 392 21.77 -33.66 -38.18
N GLY A 393 21.07 -34.32 -39.10
CA GLY A 393 21.26 -35.75 -39.39
C GLY A 393 20.97 -36.72 -38.24
N MET A 394 20.40 -36.25 -37.13
CA MET A 394 20.16 -37.06 -35.92
C MET A 394 19.19 -38.24 -36.15
N LYS A 395 18.43 -38.21 -37.25
CA LYS A 395 17.46 -39.27 -37.59
C LYS A 395 18.03 -40.67 -37.63
N LYS A 396 19.32 -40.82 -37.95
CA LYS A 396 19.99 -42.13 -38.06
C LYS A 396 20.39 -42.68 -36.69
N PHE A 397 20.64 -41.80 -35.74
CA PHE A 397 21.19 -42.14 -34.42
C PHE A 397 20.11 -42.27 -33.34
N MET A 398 19.02 -41.50 -33.46
CA MET A 398 17.97 -41.42 -32.44
C MET A 398 16.57 -41.63 -33.06
N PRO A 399 16.21 -42.84 -33.51
CA PRO A 399 14.96 -43.09 -34.24
C PRO A 399 13.71 -42.91 -33.37
N ILE A 400 13.78 -43.26 -32.08
CA ILE A 400 12.64 -43.16 -31.16
C ILE A 400 12.40 -41.68 -30.86
N THR A 401 13.44 -40.98 -30.42
CA THR A 401 13.38 -39.54 -30.12
C THR A 401 12.91 -38.74 -31.34
N ARG A 402 13.38 -39.08 -32.54
CA ARG A 402 12.90 -38.44 -33.78
C ARG A 402 11.39 -38.62 -33.99
N MET A 403 10.87 -39.83 -33.83
CA MET A 403 9.48 -40.12 -34.14
C MET A 403 8.53 -39.49 -33.13
N THR A 404 8.84 -39.55 -31.84
CA THR A 404 8.06 -38.92 -30.78
C THR A 404 8.09 -37.39 -30.91
N PHE A 405 9.25 -36.82 -31.27
CA PHE A 405 9.38 -35.39 -31.56
C PHE A 405 8.56 -34.98 -32.81
N LEU A 406 8.59 -35.78 -33.89
CA LEU A 406 7.80 -35.51 -35.10
C LEU A 406 6.29 -35.53 -34.82
N VAL A 407 5.81 -36.55 -34.11
CA VAL A 407 4.40 -36.68 -33.72
C VAL A 407 3.96 -35.46 -32.90
N SER A 408 4.81 -35.01 -31.99
CA SER A 408 4.52 -33.82 -31.17
C SER A 408 4.57 -32.51 -31.98
N CYS A 409 5.46 -32.40 -32.97
CA CYS A 409 5.47 -31.31 -33.95
C CYS A 409 4.20 -31.28 -34.80
N LEU A 410 3.69 -32.44 -35.22
CA LEU A 410 2.44 -32.56 -35.97
C LEU A 410 1.23 -32.16 -35.10
N ALA A 411 1.22 -32.59 -33.84
CA ALA A 411 0.18 -32.23 -32.87
C ALA A 411 0.13 -30.70 -32.64
N ILE A 412 1.24 -30.05 -32.26
CA ILE A 412 1.24 -28.60 -32.00
C ILE A 412 0.97 -27.75 -33.26
N ALA A 413 1.29 -28.27 -34.46
CA ALA A 413 1.01 -27.60 -35.71
C ALA A 413 -0.49 -27.65 -36.10
N GLY A 414 -1.29 -28.52 -35.47
CA GLY A 414 -2.71 -28.68 -35.78
C GLY A 414 -2.99 -29.58 -36.98
N VAL A 415 -2.14 -30.57 -37.26
CA VAL A 415 -2.33 -31.49 -38.41
C VAL A 415 -3.33 -32.59 -38.05
N PRO A 416 -4.36 -32.88 -38.86
CA PRO A 416 -5.21 -34.06 -38.67
C PRO A 416 -4.41 -35.36 -38.84
N PRO A 417 -4.57 -36.39 -37.98
CA PRO A 417 -5.54 -36.55 -36.90
C PRO A 417 -4.97 -36.29 -35.48
N PHE A 418 -3.93 -35.47 -35.34
CA PHE A 418 -3.23 -35.29 -34.07
C PHE A 418 -3.97 -34.34 -33.11
N SER A 419 -3.64 -34.40 -31.82
CA SER A 419 -4.49 -33.80 -30.78
C SER A 419 -4.68 -32.30 -30.88
N GLY A 420 -3.67 -31.56 -31.34
CA GLY A 420 -3.77 -30.10 -31.48
C GLY A 420 -4.66 -29.65 -32.63
N PHE A 421 -5.05 -30.51 -33.58
CA PHE A 421 -6.08 -30.18 -34.57
C PHE A 421 -7.40 -29.88 -33.85
N PHE A 422 -7.86 -30.82 -33.01
CA PHE A 422 -9.13 -30.70 -32.30
C PHE A 422 -9.12 -29.52 -31.33
N SER A 423 -8.06 -29.37 -30.52
CA SER A 423 -8.06 -28.32 -29.49
C SER A 423 -7.79 -26.92 -30.02
N LYS A 424 -6.99 -26.76 -31.08
CA LYS A 424 -6.68 -25.43 -31.63
C LYS A 424 -7.78 -24.92 -32.55
N ASP A 425 -8.42 -25.80 -33.31
CA ASP A 425 -9.56 -25.42 -34.14
C ASP A 425 -10.76 -24.98 -33.28
N GLU A 426 -10.96 -25.58 -32.10
CA GLU A 426 -12.00 -25.15 -31.16
C GLU A 426 -11.74 -23.73 -30.60
N ILE A 427 -10.48 -23.34 -30.43
CA ILE A 427 -10.11 -21.96 -30.08
C ILE A 427 -10.42 -20.99 -31.22
N LEU A 428 -10.08 -21.37 -32.45
CA LEU A 428 -10.41 -20.57 -33.64
C LEU A 428 -11.93 -20.48 -33.84
N LEU A 429 -12.68 -21.53 -33.48
CA LEU A 429 -14.14 -21.54 -33.48
C LEU A 429 -14.70 -20.49 -32.52
N GLY A 430 -14.27 -20.46 -31.26
CA GLY A 430 -14.73 -19.44 -30.32
C GLY A 430 -14.41 -18.01 -30.79
N ALA A 431 -13.27 -17.79 -31.44
CA ALA A 431 -12.95 -16.50 -32.04
C ALA A 431 -13.83 -16.18 -33.26
N ALA A 432 -14.13 -17.17 -34.10
CA ALA A 432 -15.02 -17.02 -35.26
C ALA A 432 -16.48 -16.78 -34.85
N GLU A 433 -16.95 -17.40 -33.76
CA GLU A 433 -18.29 -17.17 -33.21
C GLU A 433 -18.45 -15.70 -32.78
N VAL A 434 -17.50 -15.16 -32.02
CA VAL A 434 -17.50 -13.74 -31.65
C VAL A 434 -17.35 -12.82 -32.87
N ALA A 435 -16.62 -13.24 -33.90
CA ALA A 435 -16.39 -12.43 -35.10
C ALA A 435 -17.63 -12.34 -36.01
N LEU A 436 -18.41 -13.41 -36.09
CA LEU A 436 -19.51 -13.57 -37.05
C LEU A 436 -20.90 -13.36 -36.45
N HIS A 437 -21.05 -13.54 -35.13
CA HIS A 437 -22.33 -13.42 -34.44
C HIS A 437 -22.34 -12.28 -33.43
N ASP A 438 -23.54 -11.78 -33.12
CA ASP A 438 -23.74 -10.78 -32.08
C ASP A 438 -23.62 -11.43 -30.70
N THR A 439 -22.47 -11.21 -30.07
CA THR A 439 -22.16 -11.66 -28.70
C THR A 439 -21.94 -10.47 -27.77
N MET A 440 -21.73 -10.72 -26.48
CA MET A 440 -21.38 -9.64 -25.53
C MET A 440 -20.02 -8.99 -25.82
N ILE A 441 -19.16 -9.65 -26.60
CA ILE A 441 -17.83 -9.17 -26.98
C ILE A 441 -17.96 -8.50 -28.37
N PRO A 442 -17.37 -7.31 -28.57
CA PRO A 442 -17.47 -6.63 -29.87
C PRO A 442 -16.90 -7.49 -31.02
N SER A 443 -17.62 -7.59 -32.13
CA SER A 443 -17.22 -8.38 -33.30
C SER A 443 -15.86 -7.98 -33.88
N GLY A 444 -15.49 -6.69 -33.78
CA GLY A 444 -14.16 -6.21 -34.15
C GLY A 444 -13.02 -6.86 -33.33
N VAL A 445 -13.26 -7.17 -32.05
CA VAL A 445 -12.32 -7.91 -31.22
C VAL A 445 -12.24 -9.37 -31.69
N GLY A 446 -13.37 -9.99 -32.01
CA GLY A 446 -13.42 -11.35 -32.57
C GLY A 446 -12.59 -11.50 -33.84
N TRP A 447 -12.78 -10.60 -34.82
CA TRP A 447 -11.99 -10.59 -36.05
C TRP A 447 -10.51 -10.37 -35.82
N PHE A 448 -10.16 -9.43 -34.93
CA PHE A 448 -8.77 -9.18 -34.57
C PHE A 448 -8.10 -10.44 -33.99
N VAL A 449 -8.77 -11.11 -33.04
CA VAL A 449 -8.28 -12.33 -32.41
C VAL A 449 -8.14 -13.44 -33.45
N LEU A 450 -9.18 -13.70 -34.26
CA LEU A 450 -9.18 -14.76 -35.25
C LEU A 450 -8.03 -14.63 -36.26
N VAL A 451 -7.85 -13.44 -36.85
CA VAL A 451 -6.79 -13.18 -37.83
C VAL A 451 -5.41 -13.27 -37.20
N THR A 452 -5.24 -12.71 -36.00
CA THR A 452 -3.95 -12.72 -35.31
C THR A 452 -3.54 -14.14 -34.91
N LEU A 453 -4.48 -14.93 -34.38
CA LEU A 453 -4.25 -16.34 -34.05
C LEU A 453 -3.97 -17.18 -35.29
N PHE A 454 -4.63 -16.93 -36.42
CA PHE A 454 -4.32 -17.59 -37.68
C PHE A 454 -2.87 -17.34 -38.13
N VAL A 455 -2.42 -16.09 -38.12
CA VAL A 455 -1.03 -15.76 -38.46
C VAL A 455 -0.07 -16.42 -37.47
N ALA A 456 -0.35 -16.36 -36.17
CA ALA A 456 0.44 -17.04 -35.14
C ALA A 456 0.45 -18.57 -35.34
N ALA A 457 -0.62 -19.18 -35.86
CA ALA A 457 -0.73 -20.60 -36.13
C ALA A 457 0.14 -21.02 -37.32
N VAL A 458 0.14 -20.25 -38.41
CA VAL A 458 1.06 -20.43 -39.55
C VAL A 458 2.51 -20.40 -39.07
N MET A 459 2.85 -19.38 -38.29
CA MET A 459 4.20 -19.22 -37.75
C MET A 459 4.58 -20.35 -36.80
N THR A 460 3.63 -20.83 -35.98
CA THR A 460 3.81 -22.00 -35.11
C THR A 460 4.20 -23.24 -35.87
N ALA A 461 3.42 -23.59 -36.90
CA ALA A 461 3.76 -24.70 -37.77
C ALA A 461 5.13 -24.50 -38.44
N PHE A 462 5.44 -23.27 -38.90
CA PHE A 462 6.73 -22.97 -39.52
C PHE A 462 7.93 -23.17 -38.58
N TYR A 463 7.96 -22.53 -37.40
CA TYR A 463 9.14 -22.61 -36.52
C TYR A 463 9.30 -24.01 -35.89
N MET A 464 8.21 -24.76 -35.68
CA MET A 464 8.29 -26.12 -35.16
C MET A 464 8.90 -27.08 -36.18
N PHE A 465 8.53 -26.94 -37.46
CA PHE A 465 9.12 -27.74 -38.52
C PHE A 465 10.53 -27.27 -38.92
N ARG A 466 10.84 -25.96 -38.79
CA ARG A 466 12.22 -25.46 -38.86
C ARG A 466 13.10 -26.17 -37.82
N LEU A 467 12.65 -26.22 -36.57
CA LEU A 467 13.34 -26.92 -35.49
C LEU A 467 13.54 -28.41 -35.81
N TYR A 468 12.48 -29.09 -36.26
CA TYR A 468 12.54 -30.51 -36.65
C TYR A 468 13.54 -30.78 -37.79
N PHE A 469 13.45 -30.03 -38.89
CA PHE A 469 14.29 -30.27 -40.07
C PHE A 469 15.77 -30.00 -39.78
N LEU A 470 16.08 -28.89 -39.08
CA LEU A 470 17.47 -28.56 -38.72
C LEU A 470 18.08 -29.52 -37.70
N THR A 471 17.27 -30.16 -36.86
CA THR A 471 17.76 -31.11 -35.86
C THR A 471 17.97 -32.51 -36.45
N PHE A 472 16.95 -33.07 -37.12
CA PHE A 472 16.94 -34.49 -37.46
C PHE A 472 17.31 -34.81 -38.92
N THR A 473 17.18 -33.85 -39.84
CA THR A 473 17.43 -34.08 -41.28
C THR A 473 18.76 -33.48 -41.75
N GLY A 474 19.14 -33.75 -43.00
CA GLY A 474 20.44 -33.36 -43.53
C GLY A 474 21.58 -34.24 -43.01
N ASP A 475 22.80 -33.71 -43.13
CA ASP A 475 24.01 -34.35 -42.61
C ASP A 475 24.29 -33.95 -41.17
N TYR A 476 24.98 -34.84 -40.43
CA TYR A 476 25.47 -34.52 -39.09
C TYR A 476 26.57 -33.46 -39.19
N ARG A 477 26.30 -32.26 -38.65
CA ARG A 477 27.17 -31.07 -38.81
C ARG A 477 28.23 -30.96 -37.72
N SER A 478 27.98 -31.50 -36.54
CA SER A 478 28.84 -31.36 -35.36
C SER A 478 30.14 -32.17 -35.40
N ALA A 479 30.27 -33.21 -36.23
CA ALA A 479 31.54 -33.96 -36.42
C ALA A 479 32.54 -33.28 -37.36
N LYS A 480 32.11 -32.41 -38.28
CA LYS A 480 32.98 -31.94 -39.37
C LYS A 480 33.95 -30.80 -38.99
N LYS A 481 33.74 -30.13 -37.86
CA LYS A 481 34.58 -28.97 -37.48
C LYS A 481 35.80 -29.31 -36.63
N VAL A 482 35.75 -30.39 -35.84
CA VAL A 482 36.94 -30.83 -35.06
C VAL A 482 38.05 -31.34 -35.99
N ALA A 483 37.69 -31.89 -37.15
CA ALA A 483 38.66 -32.34 -38.16
C ALA A 483 39.19 -31.23 -39.09
N ALA A 484 38.66 -30.01 -39.03
CA ALA A 484 39.02 -28.91 -39.94
C ALA A 484 39.80 -27.76 -39.26
N GLU A 485 39.95 -27.81 -37.93
CA GLU A 485 40.76 -26.86 -37.14
C GLU A 485 41.99 -27.54 -36.50
N GLY A 486 42.36 -28.73 -36.99
CA GLY A 486 43.54 -29.49 -36.55
C GLY A 486 44.48 -29.79 -37.71
N ASP A 487 45.09 -28.76 -38.30
CA ASP A 487 46.34 -28.91 -39.04
C ASP A 487 47.14 -27.61 -38.92
N GLU A 488 48.37 -27.74 -38.40
CA GLU A 488 49.43 -26.74 -38.15
C GLU A 488 49.69 -26.40 -36.67
N GLY A 489 50.54 -27.21 -36.02
CA GLY A 489 51.16 -26.88 -34.73
C GLY A 489 51.76 -28.07 -33.98
N GLU A 490 52.93 -28.50 -34.42
CA GLU A 490 54.00 -29.27 -33.76
C GLU A 490 53.70 -30.16 -32.53
N ALA A 491 54.09 -31.43 -32.69
CA ALA A 491 54.22 -32.42 -31.64
C ALA A 491 55.15 -31.95 -30.51
N HIS A 492 54.63 -31.96 -29.29
CA HIS A 492 55.43 -32.12 -28.08
C HIS A 492 54.79 -33.19 -27.21
N ASP A 493 55.47 -34.34 -27.12
CA ASP A 493 55.40 -35.25 -25.99
C ASP A 493 55.65 -34.45 -24.71
N ASP A 494 54.73 -34.50 -23.75
CA ASP A 494 55.06 -34.60 -22.32
C ASP A 494 53.82 -34.92 -21.50
N ALA A 495 53.93 -36.01 -20.75
CA ALA A 495 52.92 -36.52 -19.84
C ALA A 495 52.94 -35.73 -18.52
N HIS A 496 51.93 -34.89 -18.26
CA HIS A 496 51.51 -34.51 -16.91
C HIS A 496 50.02 -34.13 -16.89
N GLY A 497 49.31 -34.59 -15.86
CA GLY A 497 47.86 -34.65 -15.80
C GLY A 497 47.14 -33.37 -15.36
N ASP A 498 45.82 -33.47 -15.54
CA ASP A 498 44.75 -32.78 -14.84
C ASP A 498 44.62 -31.27 -15.07
N HIS A 499 44.23 -30.91 -16.29
CA HIS A 499 43.56 -29.65 -16.62
C HIS A 499 42.46 -29.92 -17.65
N ASP A 500 41.22 -30.11 -17.17
CA ASP A 500 40.00 -30.15 -17.99
C ASP A 500 39.69 -28.76 -18.53
N ASP A 501 40.37 -28.37 -19.62
CA ASP A 501 40.00 -27.20 -20.41
C ASP A 501 38.85 -27.52 -21.38
N HIS A 502 37.79 -26.73 -21.23
CA HIS A 502 36.50 -26.82 -21.90
C HIS A 502 36.57 -26.62 -23.42
N HIS A 503 36.93 -27.65 -24.18
CA HIS A 503 36.65 -27.70 -25.62
C HIS A 503 35.21 -28.16 -25.86
N HIS A 504 34.35 -27.25 -26.34
CA HIS A 504 32.93 -27.45 -26.70
C HIS A 504 32.70 -28.35 -27.94
N GLY A 505 33.49 -29.42 -28.10
CA GLY A 505 33.30 -30.42 -29.15
C GLY A 505 32.15 -31.36 -28.80
N TYR A 506 31.14 -31.42 -29.67
CA TYR A 506 30.11 -32.46 -29.60
C TYR A 506 30.75 -33.84 -29.86
N PRO A 507 30.24 -34.93 -29.26
CA PRO A 507 30.77 -36.27 -29.48
C PRO A 507 30.73 -36.67 -30.97
N GLU A 508 31.73 -37.46 -31.39
CA GLU A 508 31.87 -37.93 -32.77
C GLU A 508 30.65 -38.70 -33.28
N LYS A 509 29.96 -39.43 -32.39
CA LYS A 509 28.76 -40.19 -32.72
C LYS A 509 27.70 -40.09 -31.61
N PRO A 510 26.58 -39.40 -31.85
CA PRO A 510 25.47 -39.41 -30.91
C PRO A 510 24.78 -40.78 -30.90
N HIS A 511 24.13 -41.10 -29.79
CA HIS A 511 23.34 -42.33 -29.63
C HIS A 511 21.96 -42.02 -29.05
N GLU A 512 21.07 -43.00 -29.12
CA GLU A 512 19.74 -42.91 -28.51
C GLU A 512 19.84 -42.86 -26.98
N SER A 513 18.89 -42.18 -26.35
CA SER A 513 18.83 -42.11 -24.89
C SER A 513 18.44 -43.44 -24.25
N GLU A 514 18.79 -43.62 -22.98
CA GLU A 514 18.44 -44.81 -22.20
C GLU A 514 16.92 -45.06 -22.10
N PRO A 515 16.49 -46.29 -21.76
CA PRO A 515 15.07 -46.63 -21.59
C PRO A 515 14.30 -45.71 -20.64
N ALA A 516 14.95 -45.25 -19.56
CA ALA A 516 14.35 -44.34 -18.59
C ALA A 516 13.94 -42.99 -19.22
N MET A 517 14.62 -42.56 -20.29
CA MET A 517 14.31 -41.34 -21.02
C MET A 517 13.37 -41.60 -22.20
N THR A 518 13.54 -42.71 -22.93
CA THR A 518 12.74 -43.02 -24.12
C THR A 518 11.32 -43.50 -23.80
N PHE A 519 11.12 -44.23 -22.69
CA PHE A 519 9.78 -44.69 -22.28
C PHE A 519 8.80 -43.52 -22.05
N PRO A 520 9.13 -42.48 -21.26
CA PRO A 520 8.29 -41.28 -21.13
C PRO A 520 7.96 -40.63 -22.48
N LEU A 521 8.92 -40.55 -23.41
CA LEU A 521 8.69 -39.95 -24.73
C LEU A 521 7.67 -40.74 -25.56
N ILE A 522 7.70 -42.07 -25.49
CA ILE A 522 6.74 -42.91 -26.22
C ILE A 522 5.33 -42.70 -25.66
N VAL A 523 5.17 -42.74 -24.33
CA VAL A 523 3.86 -42.54 -23.68
C VAL A 523 3.29 -41.16 -24.00
N LEU A 524 4.10 -40.11 -23.90
CA LEU A 524 3.67 -38.74 -24.23
C LEU A 524 3.38 -38.57 -25.72
N GLY A 525 4.17 -39.19 -26.60
CA GLY A 525 3.96 -39.17 -28.04
C GLY A 525 2.65 -39.87 -28.45
N VAL A 526 2.33 -41.01 -27.83
CA VAL A 526 1.02 -41.68 -28.00
C VAL A 526 -0.11 -40.78 -27.49
N GLY A 527 0.08 -40.13 -26.33
CA GLY A 527 -0.86 -39.14 -25.81
C GLY A 527 -1.13 -37.99 -26.78
N ALA A 528 -0.09 -37.46 -27.43
CA ALA A 528 -0.20 -36.40 -28.44
C ALA A 528 -1.02 -36.79 -29.69
N VAL A 529 -1.29 -38.07 -29.91
CA VAL A 529 -2.22 -38.56 -30.93
C VAL A 529 -3.61 -38.74 -30.34
N LEU A 530 -3.71 -39.50 -29.24
CA LEU A 530 -4.98 -40.05 -28.77
C LEU A 530 -5.84 -39.07 -27.98
N VAL A 531 -5.24 -38.17 -27.19
CA VAL A 531 -6.02 -37.33 -26.26
C VAL A 531 -6.90 -36.29 -26.95
N GLY A 532 -6.62 -35.98 -28.22
CA GLY A 532 -7.46 -35.10 -29.02
C GLY A 532 -8.85 -35.66 -29.33
N PHE A 533 -8.96 -36.99 -29.39
CA PHE A 533 -10.25 -37.65 -29.66
C PHE A 533 -11.25 -37.52 -28.51
N LEU A 534 -10.82 -37.05 -27.33
CA LEU A 534 -11.71 -36.77 -26.21
C LEU A 534 -12.59 -35.51 -26.45
N GLY A 535 -12.13 -34.59 -27.30
CA GLY A 535 -12.84 -33.34 -27.64
C GLY A 535 -13.33 -33.34 -29.08
N LEU A 536 -13.92 -34.45 -29.55
CA LEU A 536 -14.52 -34.48 -30.90
C LEU A 536 -15.67 -33.47 -31.00
N PRO A 537 -15.64 -32.54 -31.97
CA PRO A 537 -16.69 -31.54 -32.11
C PRO A 537 -18.04 -32.17 -32.52
N HIS A 538 -19.15 -31.46 -32.23
CA HIS A 538 -20.51 -31.82 -32.65
C HIS A 538 -20.66 -32.13 -34.15
N ALA A 539 -19.76 -31.59 -34.99
CA ALA A 539 -19.73 -31.86 -36.42
C ALA A 539 -19.36 -33.31 -36.77
N PHE A 540 -18.64 -34.02 -35.89
CA PHE A 540 -18.15 -35.39 -36.14
C PHE A 540 -18.85 -36.44 -35.31
N VAL A 541 -19.49 -36.07 -34.19
CA VAL A 541 -20.16 -36.99 -33.28
C VAL A 541 -21.52 -36.43 -32.84
N PRO A 542 -22.53 -37.29 -32.61
CA PRO A 542 -23.80 -36.86 -32.03
C PRO A 542 -23.60 -36.08 -30.73
N ALA A 543 -24.48 -35.13 -30.43
CA ALA A 543 -24.33 -34.24 -29.25
C ALA A 543 -24.20 -35.00 -27.92
N GLU A 544 -24.77 -36.20 -27.83
CA GLU A 544 -24.68 -37.09 -26.67
C GLU A 544 -23.29 -37.75 -26.49
N TRP A 545 -22.41 -37.69 -27.50
CA TRP A 545 -21.04 -38.26 -27.49
C TRP A 545 -19.96 -37.20 -27.24
N VAL A 546 -20.32 -35.92 -27.10
CA VAL A 546 -19.36 -34.82 -26.83
C VAL A 546 -18.92 -34.86 -25.37
N TRP A 547 -17.95 -35.72 -25.07
CA TRP A 547 -17.55 -35.99 -23.69
C TRP A 547 -16.90 -34.78 -23.00
N TRP A 548 -16.02 -34.03 -23.69
CA TRP A 548 -15.23 -32.95 -23.09
C TRP A 548 -16.08 -31.80 -22.52
N GLY A 549 -17.00 -31.27 -23.33
CA GLY A 549 -17.88 -30.17 -22.92
C GLY A 549 -18.79 -30.58 -21.75
N HIS A 550 -19.49 -31.72 -21.89
CA HIS A 550 -20.37 -32.26 -20.85
C HIS A 550 -19.62 -32.60 -19.55
N TRP A 551 -18.36 -33.00 -19.64
CA TRP A 551 -17.54 -33.22 -18.45
C TRP A 551 -17.33 -31.92 -17.67
N LEU A 552 -17.00 -30.82 -18.34
CA LEU A 552 -16.61 -29.55 -17.72
C LEU A 552 -17.76 -28.60 -17.36
N GLU A 553 -18.93 -28.74 -17.98
CA GLU A 553 -20.11 -27.89 -17.76
C GLU A 553 -20.44 -27.57 -16.28
N PRO A 554 -20.29 -28.51 -15.31
CA PRO A 554 -20.56 -28.19 -13.91
C PRO A 554 -19.57 -27.22 -13.26
N SER A 555 -18.34 -27.14 -13.78
CA SER A 555 -17.24 -26.37 -13.20
C SER A 555 -16.90 -25.12 -14.02
N ILE A 556 -17.33 -25.06 -15.29
CA ILE A 556 -17.00 -23.98 -16.23
C ILE A 556 -18.29 -23.51 -16.91
N SER A 557 -18.53 -22.20 -16.86
CA SER A 557 -19.52 -21.53 -17.69
C SER A 557 -18.88 -21.00 -18.97
N THR A 558 -19.46 -21.28 -20.12
CA THR A 558 -19.04 -20.74 -21.42
C THR A 558 -20.06 -19.76 -21.97
N LEU A 559 -19.59 -18.87 -22.85
CA LEU A 559 -20.50 -18.06 -23.65
C LEU A 559 -21.30 -19.00 -24.56
N SER A 560 -22.62 -18.93 -24.50
CA SER A 560 -23.47 -19.81 -25.31
C SER A 560 -23.40 -19.37 -26.77
N ALA A 561 -22.97 -20.26 -27.66
CA ALA A 561 -22.95 -20.02 -29.09
C ALA A 561 -24.39 -19.91 -29.61
N GLY A 562 -24.74 -18.77 -30.21
CA GLY A 562 -26.05 -18.56 -30.79
C GLY A 562 -26.25 -19.38 -32.07
N GLY A 563 -27.19 -20.32 -32.04
CA GLY A 563 -27.82 -20.92 -33.23
C GLY A 563 -27.11 -22.12 -33.87
N GLU A 564 -27.89 -22.95 -34.57
CA GLU A 564 -27.44 -24.12 -35.37
C GLU A 564 -26.57 -23.75 -36.59
N ASP A 565 -26.03 -22.52 -36.67
CA ASP A 565 -25.26 -22.07 -37.82
C ASP A 565 -23.82 -22.61 -37.78
N HIS A 566 -23.53 -23.53 -38.71
CA HIS A 566 -22.21 -24.15 -38.86
C HIS A 566 -21.19 -23.28 -39.60
N THR A 567 -21.53 -22.07 -40.06
CA THR A 567 -20.60 -21.19 -40.78
C THR A 567 -19.33 -20.88 -40.00
N ALA A 568 -19.45 -20.54 -38.70
CA ALA A 568 -18.29 -20.26 -37.85
C ALA A 568 -17.34 -21.47 -37.75
N ALA A 569 -17.89 -22.68 -37.65
CA ALA A 569 -17.13 -23.93 -37.64
C ALA A 569 -16.37 -24.17 -38.96
N TYR A 570 -17.02 -23.96 -40.10
CA TYR A 570 -16.35 -24.09 -41.40
C TYR A 570 -15.25 -23.04 -41.59
N VAL A 571 -15.48 -21.79 -41.16
CA VAL A 571 -14.47 -20.73 -41.22
C VAL A 571 -13.27 -21.09 -40.34
N ALA A 572 -13.49 -21.45 -39.07
CA ALA A 572 -12.42 -21.82 -38.16
C ALA A 572 -11.59 -23.00 -38.69
N MET A 573 -12.24 -24.06 -39.16
CA MET A 573 -11.57 -25.23 -39.74
C MET A 573 -10.80 -24.89 -41.03
N ALA A 574 -11.34 -24.02 -41.89
CA ALA A 574 -10.64 -23.56 -43.08
C ALA A 574 -9.36 -22.78 -42.71
N PHE A 575 -9.45 -21.87 -41.74
CA PHE A 575 -8.30 -21.12 -41.23
C PHE A 575 -7.26 -22.08 -40.59
N GLY A 576 -7.69 -23.04 -39.78
CA GLY A 576 -6.83 -24.08 -39.19
C GLY A 576 -6.09 -24.91 -40.25
N MET A 577 -6.82 -25.41 -41.26
CA MET A 577 -6.25 -26.18 -42.37
C MET A 577 -5.23 -25.37 -43.19
N VAL A 578 -5.59 -24.15 -43.58
CA VAL A 578 -4.67 -23.27 -44.32
C VAL A 578 -3.44 -22.96 -43.48
N ALA A 579 -3.59 -22.75 -42.17
CA ALA A 579 -2.49 -22.41 -41.29
C ALA A 579 -1.41 -23.50 -41.23
N TRP A 580 -1.80 -24.76 -41.00
CA TRP A 580 -0.84 -25.85 -40.94
C TRP A 580 -0.23 -26.15 -42.32
N ILE A 581 -1.03 -26.13 -43.41
CA ILE A 581 -0.53 -26.37 -44.76
C ILE A 581 0.52 -25.31 -45.13
N ALA A 582 0.21 -24.03 -44.91
CA ALA A 582 1.12 -22.93 -45.22
C ALA A 582 2.39 -22.96 -44.37
N GLY A 583 2.26 -23.19 -43.06
CA GLY A 583 3.40 -23.21 -42.14
C GLY A 583 4.32 -24.41 -42.35
N VAL A 584 3.76 -25.63 -42.37
CA VAL A 584 4.53 -26.88 -42.57
C VAL A 584 5.10 -26.92 -43.99
N GLY A 585 4.29 -26.59 -45.00
CA GLY A 585 4.73 -26.52 -46.40
C GLY A 585 5.85 -25.50 -46.61
N GLY A 586 5.70 -24.30 -46.03
CA GLY A 586 6.73 -23.26 -46.05
C GLY A 586 8.05 -23.72 -45.42
N ALA A 587 8.00 -24.34 -44.24
CA ALA A 587 9.19 -24.87 -43.57
C ALA A 587 9.83 -26.03 -44.36
N PHE A 588 9.02 -26.89 -44.97
CA PHE A 588 9.50 -28.00 -45.79
C PHE A 588 10.27 -27.52 -47.03
N VAL A 589 9.72 -26.56 -47.78
CA VAL A 589 10.39 -25.96 -48.95
C VAL A 589 11.65 -25.18 -48.53
N ALA A 590 11.60 -24.52 -47.38
CA ALA A 590 12.71 -23.76 -46.84
C ALA A 590 13.89 -24.64 -46.41
N TYR A 591 13.65 -25.73 -45.68
CA TYR A 591 14.69 -26.42 -44.91
C TYR A 591 14.96 -27.87 -45.34
N ARG A 592 14.09 -28.51 -46.13
CA ARG A 592 14.33 -29.91 -46.52
C ARG A 592 15.63 -30.03 -47.32
N GLY A 593 16.59 -30.77 -46.77
CA GLY A 593 17.86 -31.08 -47.44
C GLY A 593 18.85 -29.91 -47.54
N LYS A 594 18.58 -28.77 -46.89
CA LYS A 594 19.50 -27.62 -46.91
C LYS A 594 20.33 -27.55 -45.62
N PRO A 595 21.66 -27.38 -45.71
CA PRO A 595 22.56 -27.42 -44.55
C PRO A 595 22.65 -26.10 -43.77
N ALA A 596 21.93 -25.04 -44.16
CA ALA A 596 22.01 -23.75 -43.50
C ALA A 596 20.62 -23.13 -43.30
N ASP A 597 20.50 -22.26 -42.30
CA ASP A 597 19.28 -21.49 -42.06
C ASP A 597 19.09 -20.40 -43.12
N THR A 598 18.55 -20.78 -44.27
CA THR A 598 18.45 -19.93 -45.46
C THR A 598 17.33 -18.90 -45.40
N VAL A 599 16.36 -19.02 -44.50
CA VAL A 599 15.22 -18.09 -44.43
C VAL A 599 15.51 -16.94 -43.47
N THR A 600 16.00 -17.23 -42.27
CA THR A 600 16.31 -16.17 -41.29
C THR A 600 17.42 -15.24 -41.79
N THR A 601 18.39 -15.78 -42.53
CA THR A 601 19.47 -15.02 -43.17
C THR A 601 19.01 -14.11 -44.31
N LYS A 602 17.83 -14.34 -44.89
CA LYS A 602 17.22 -13.48 -45.92
C LYS A 602 16.35 -12.37 -45.36
N ILE A 603 15.98 -12.42 -44.09
CA ILE A 603 15.23 -11.34 -43.43
C ILE A 603 16.15 -10.11 -43.36
N PRO A 604 15.67 -8.90 -43.69
CA PRO A 604 16.46 -7.68 -43.55
C PRO A 604 17.07 -7.57 -42.15
N LYS A 605 18.37 -7.26 -42.07
CA LYS A 605 19.12 -7.22 -40.79
C LYS A 605 18.41 -6.45 -39.67
N PRO A 606 17.80 -5.26 -39.90
CA PRO A 606 17.10 -4.54 -38.83
C PRO A 606 15.90 -5.29 -38.25
N ILE A 607 15.12 -5.96 -39.11
CA ILE A 607 13.96 -6.75 -38.70
C ILE A 607 14.43 -8.01 -37.98
N HIS A 608 15.44 -8.69 -38.53
CA HIS A 608 16.03 -9.86 -37.90
C HIS A 608 16.57 -9.53 -36.51
N SER A 609 17.38 -8.47 -36.36
CA SER A 609 17.91 -8.07 -35.05
C SER A 609 16.80 -7.70 -34.08
N PHE A 610 15.78 -6.98 -34.52
CA PHE A 610 14.65 -6.61 -33.65
C PHE A 610 13.89 -7.83 -33.10
N LEU A 611 13.61 -8.83 -33.96
CA LEU A 611 12.96 -10.08 -33.55
C LEU A 611 13.89 -10.97 -32.72
N PHE A 612 15.18 -10.98 -33.05
CA PHE A 612 16.20 -11.76 -32.34
C PHE A 612 16.44 -11.21 -30.92
N ASP A 613 16.46 -9.89 -30.79
CA ASP A 613 16.48 -9.12 -29.53
C ASP A 613 15.10 -9.10 -28.86
N LYS A 614 14.22 -10.08 -29.16
CA LYS A 614 12.96 -10.32 -28.45
C LYS A 614 12.02 -9.10 -28.41
N TRP A 615 11.91 -8.37 -29.52
CA TRP A 615 11.16 -7.08 -29.62
C TRP A 615 11.71 -5.94 -28.75
N ARG A 616 12.93 -6.12 -28.19
CA ARG A 616 13.57 -5.20 -27.26
C ARG A 616 12.77 -4.90 -25.98
N VAL A 617 11.93 -5.85 -25.57
CA VAL A 617 11.10 -5.71 -24.37
C VAL A 617 11.97 -5.74 -23.11
N ASP A 618 13.01 -6.56 -23.10
CA ASP A 618 13.98 -6.64 -22.00
C ASP A 618 14.70 -5.29 -21.79
N GLU A 619 15.17 -4.67 -22.88
CA GLU A 619 15.82 -3.36 -22.88
C GLU A 619 14.86 -2.25 -22.49
N PHE A 620 13.60 -2.33 -22.94
CA PHE A 620 12.55 -1.41 -22.54
C PHE A 620 12.32 -1.45 -21.02
N TYR A 621 12.23 -2.63 -20.41
CA TYR A 621 12.09 -2.76 -18.96
C TYR A 621 13.34 -2.34 -18.19
N ASP A 622 14.55 -2.60 -18.71
CA ASP A 622 15.76 -2.08 -18.08
C ASP A 622 15.75 -0.54 -18.08
N ALA A 623 15.43 0.07 -19.22
CA ALA A 623 15.45 1.52 -19.39
C ALA A 623 14.36 2.26 -18.59
N THR A 624 13.17 1.65 -18.46
CA THR A 624 12.02 2.26 -17.80
C THR A 624 11.92 1.81 -16.34
N ILE A 625 11.44 0.60 -16.09
CA ILE A 625 11.09 0.11 -14.75
C ILE A 625 12.33 -0.07 -13.88
N LEU A 626 13.33 -0.82 -14.35
CA LEU A 626 14.46 -1.21 -13.50
C LEU A 626 15.38 -0.02 -13.18
N ARG A 627 15.67 0.85 -14.17
CA ARG A 627 16.54 2.02 -13.95
C ARG A 627 15.87 3.07 -13.08
N VAL A 628 14.56 3.32 -13.26
CA VAL A 628 13.80 4.23 -12.38
C VAL A 628 13.76 3.68 -10.96
N SER A 629 13.45 2.38 -10.78
CA SER A 629 13.42 1.76 -9.45
C SER A 629 14.80 1.80 -8.76
N ARG A 630 15.89 1.48 -9.46
CA ARG A 630 17.26 1.64 -8.94
C ARG A 630 17.57 3.09 -8.59
N GLY A 631 17.17 4.03 -9.44
CA GLY A 631 17.33 5.47 -9.20
C GLY A 631 16.59 5.93 -7.94
N MET A 632 15.34 5.51 -7.75
CA MET A 632 14.54 5.79 -6.56
C MET A 632 15.16 5.18 -5.30
N ALA A 633 15.67 3.94 -5.37
CA ALA A 633 16.33 3.29 -4.24
C ALA A 633 17.62 4.04 -3.83
N VAL A 634 18.44 4.45 -4.80
CA VAL A 634 19.64 5.26 -4.54
C VAL A 634 19.28 6.64 -3.99
N PHE A 635 18.22 7.27 -4.51
CA PHE A 635 17.72 8.54 -4.00
C PHE A 635 17.24 8.42 -2.55
N ALA A 636 16.39 7.42 -2.25
CA ALA A 636 15.90 7.16 -0.90
C ALA A 636 17.06 6.89 0.07
N GLY A 637 18.03 6.06 -0.32
CA GLY A 637 19.22 5.80 0.49
C GLY A 637 20.11 7.03 0.68
N ARG A 638 20.11 7.99 -0.26
CA ARG A 638 20.80 9.27 -0.10
C ARG A 638 20.05 10.23 0.82
N VAL A 639 18.72 10.27 0.75
CA VAL A 639 17.88 11.04 1.67
C VAL A 639 18.06 10.53 3.09
N ASP A 640 18.02 9.21 3.30
CA ASP A 640 18.24 8.58 4.60
C ASP A 640 19.61 8.99 5.19
N LYS A 641 20.70 8.75 4.44
CA LYS A 641 22.06 9.08 4.90
C LYS A 641 22.33 10.58 5.07
N THR A 642 21.72 11.44 4.26
CA THR A 642 22.04 12.88 4.26
C THR A 642 21.12 13.68 5.16
N PHE A 643 19.82 13.41 5.09
CA PHE A 643 18.82 14.16 5.84
C PHE A 643 18.59 13.54 7.23
N ILE A 644 18.37 12.22 7.32
CA ILE A 644 18.06 11.58 8.61
C ILE A 644 19.34 11.41 9.43
N ASP A 645 20.37 10.77 8.87
CA ASP A 645 21.59 10.49 9.63
C ASP A 645 22.45 11.75 9.85
N ASN A 646 22.77 12.50 8.80
CA ASN A 646 23.71 13.63 8.92
C ASN A 646 23.07 14.91 9.48
N LEU A 647 21.87 15.27 9.05
CA LEU A 647 21.21 16.51 9.47
C LEU A 647 20.45 16.32 10.79
N LEU A 648 19.47 15.41 10.85
CA LEU A 648 18.66 15.26 12.07
C LEU A 648 19.48 14.69 13.22
N THR A 649 20.14 13.54 13.00
CA THR A 649 20.87 12.86 14.08
C THR A 649 22.25 13.45 14.30
N GLY A 650 23.00 13.65 13.21
CA GLY A 650 24.38 14.12 13.24
C GLY A 650 24.53 15.57 13.69
N ALA A 651 23.65 16.48 13.25
CA ALA A 651 23.73 17.87 13.67
C ALA A 651 23.27 18.05 15.12
N ALA A 652 22.24 17.32 15.57
CA ALA A 652 21.83 17.31 16.97
C ALA A 652 22.96 16.78 17.88
N ALA A 653 23.57 15.64 17.52
CA ALA A 653 24.68 15.08 18.28
C ALA A 653 25.90 16.02 18.32
N LYS A 654 26.25 16.65 17.19
CA LYS A 654 27.33 17.65 17.15
C LYS A 654 26.99 18.91 17.95
N GLY A 655 25.73 19.34 17.92
CA GLY A 655 25.24 20.48 18.70
C GLY A 655 25.37 20.24 20.20
N VAL A 656 24.92 19.06 20.67
CA VAL A 656 25.05 18.66 22.08
C VAL A 656 26.52 18.51 22.48
N ALA A 657 27.34 17.89 21.63
CA ALA A 657 28.78 17.74 21.89
C ALA A 657 29.50 19.10 21.95
N ALA A 658 29.15 20.04 21.07
CA ALA A 658 29.69 21.40 21.07
C ALA A 658 29.26 22.18 22.31
N ALA A 659 27.98 22.07 22.71
CA ALA A 659 27.47 22.68 23.95
C ALA A 659 28.17 22.10 25.18
N GLY A 660 28.35 20.78 25.25
CA GLY A 660 29.10 20.11 26.32
C GLY A 660 30.56 20.53 26.36
N TRP A 661 31.22 20.62 25.20
CA TRP A 661 32.58 21.15 25.09
C TRP A 661 32.67 22.60 25.60
N ALA A 662 31.76 23.47 25.20
CA ALA A 662 31.73 24.87 25.64
C ALA A 662 31.48 24.97 27.16
N ALA A 663 30.51 24.22 27.69
CA ALA A 663 30.23 24.17 29.12
C ALA A 663 31.44 23.67 29.92
N SER A 664 32.17 22.68 29.42
CA SER A 664 33.38 22.18 30.09
C SER A 664 34.48 23.26 30.22
N ARG A 665 34.56 24.22 29.30
CA ARG A 665 35.54 25.32 29.36
C ARG A 665 35.28 26.32 30.48
N LEU A 666 34.06 26.37 31.04
CA LEU A 666 33.75 27.16 32.22
C LEU A 666 34.40 26.58 33.49
N GLN A 667 34.76 25.28 33.49
CA GLN A 667 35.45 24.63 34.59
C GLN A 667 36.98 24.65 34.40
N VAL A 668 37.59 25.79 34.73
CA VAL A 668 39.04 26.05 34.51
C VAL A 668 39.94 25.37 35.57
N GLY A 669 39.35 24.74 36.60
CA GLY A 669 40.10 24.06 37.68
C GLY A 669 40.84 25.02 38.63
N ARG A 670 40.66 26.34 38.48
CA ARG A 670 41.26 27.38 39.31
C ARG A 670 40.25 27.90 40.33
N VAL A 671 40.54 27.70 41.62
CA VAL A 671 39.63 28.06 42.72
C VAL A 671 39.22 29.54 42.69
N HIS A 672 40.13 30.45 42.34
CA HIS A 672 39.84 31.89 42.25
C HIS A 672 38.77 32.23 41.21
N ALA A 673 38.70 31.50 40.09
CA ALA A 673 37.70 31.72 39.05
C ALA A 673 36.30 31.33 39.54
N TYR A 674 36.19 30.25 40.31
CA TYR A 674 34.93 29.84 40.93
C TYR A 674 34.49 30.83 42.01
N GLY A 675 35.42 31.36 42.80
CA GLY A 675 35.13 32.43 43.76
C GLY A 675 34.55 33.68 43.08
N LEU A 676 35.15 34.12 41.97
CA LEU A 676 34.64 35.26 41.20
C LEU A 676 33.25 35.00 40.64
N ALA A 677 32.99 33.80 40.09
CA ALA A 677 31.68 33.43 39.56
C ALA A 677 30.59 33.43 40.65
N ILE A 678 30.92 32.96 41.86
CA ILE A 678 30.00 33.02 43.01
C ILE A 678 29.70 34.46 43.39
N VAL A 679 30.70 35.35 43.42
CA VAL A 679 30.51 36.78 43.73
C VAL A 679 29.65 37.46 42.68
N ILE A 680 29.88 37.20 41.39
CA ILE A 680 29.04 37.73 40.31
C ILE A 680 27.61 37.20 40.42
N GLY A 681 27.43 35.89 40.65
CA GLY A 681 26.11 35.28 40.84
C GLY A 681 25.36 35.87 42.03
N LEU A 682 26.04 36.04 43.17
CA LEU A 682 25.52 36.72 44.34
C LEU A 682 25.17 38.19 44.03
N GLY A 683 26.00 38.88 43.25
CA GLY A 683 25.74 40.25 42.82
C GLY A 683 24.50 40.37 41.94
N VAL A 684 24.30 39.46 40.98
CA VAL A 684 23.13 39.42 40.10
C VAL A 684 21.87 39.05 40.87
N MET A 685 21.94 38.05 41.75
CA MET A 685 20.80 37.74 42.63
C MET A 685 20.49 38.90 43.56
N SER A 686 21.50 39.52 44.16
CA SER A 686 21.32 40.69 45.01
C SER A 686 20.69 41.84 44.24
N TRP A 687 21.15 42.12 43.01
CA TRP A 687 20.52 43.10 42.12
C TRP A 687 19.03 42.76 41.90
N TYR A 688 18.72 41.54 41.48
CA TYR A 688 17.35 41.11 41.20
C TYR A 688 16.42 41.25 42.43
N PHE A 689 16.93 41.00 43.63
CA PHE A 689 16.15 41.17 44.87
C PHE A 689 16.13 42.61 45.40
N LEU A 690 17.20 43.38 45.19
CA LEU A 690 17.31 44.76 45.67
C LEU A 690 16.54 45.75 44.78
N PHE A 691 16.39 45.48 43.49
CA PHE A 691 15.60 46.33 42.61
C PHE A 691 14.20 45.74 42.43
N PRO A 692 13.14 46.42 42.91
CA PRO A 692 11.78 46.02 42.58
C PRO A 692 11.55 46.17 41.08
N HIS A 693 10.73 45.30 40.51
CA HIS A 693 10.34 45.35 39.09
C HIS A 693 8.83 45.53 39.06
N ALA A 694 8.38 46.77 38.91
CA ALA A 694 6.96 47.09 38.84
C ALA A 694 6.41 46.76 37.44
N SER A 695 5.28 46.08 37.37
CA SER A 695 4.51 45.90 36.13
C SER A 695 3.01 45.75 36.46
N VAL A 696 2.15 46.06 35.50
CA VAL A 696 0.69 46.02 35.66
C VAL A 696 0.08 45.23 34.53
N ASP A 697 -0.73 44.24 34.88
CA ASP A 697 -1.68 43.59 33.98
C ASP A 697 -3.11 44.03 34.34
N TYR A 698 -4.05 44.00 33.40
CA TYR A 698 -5.45 44.38 33.68
C TYR A 698 -6.46 43.47 32.98
N GLU A 699 -7.63 43.31 33.60
CA GLU A 699 -8.77 42.58 33.07
C GLU A 699 -10.05 43.44 33.20
N VAL A 700 -10.84 43.52 32.13
CA VAL A 700 -12.06 44.33 32.07
C VAL A 700 -13.28 43.41 32.13
N ASP A 701 -14.08 43.53 33.20
CA ASP A 701 -15.33 42.78 33.37
C ASP A 701 -16.53 43.73 33.51
N GLY A 702 -17.28 43.89 32.42
CA GLY A 702 -18.48 44.72 32.38
C GLY A 702 -18.19 46.20 32.65
N GLN A 703 -18.59 46.67 33.82
CA GLN A 703 -18.37 48.05 34.31
C GLN A 703 -17.32 48.10 35.42
N ASN A 704 -16.40 47.14 35.52
CA ASN A 704 -15.27 47.22 36.45
C ASN A 704 -13.97 46.85 35.71
N VAL A 705 -12.87 47.52 36.06
CA VAL A 705 -11.52 47.13 35.62
C VAL A 705 -10.72 46.67 36.82
N THR A 706 -10.15 45.47 36.72
CA THR A 706 -9.29 44.88 37.74
C THR A 706 -7.85 44.93 37.26
N TYR A 707 -7.00 45.64 37.99
CA TYR A 707 -5.57 45.72 37.76
C TYR A 707 -4.85 44.76 38.71
N VAL A 708 -3.89 43.99 38.19
CA VAL A 708 -3.12 42.99 38.92
C VAL A 708 -1.63 43.24 38.70
N ALA A 709 -0.88 43.33 39.79
CA ALA A 709 0.58 43.36 39.76
C ALA A 709 1.15 41.98 40.12
N PRO A 710 2.25 41.53 39.49
CA PRO A 710 2.81 40.21 39.74
C PRO A 710 3.42 40.12 41.14
N ARG A 711 3.15 39.02 41.85
CA ARG A 711 3.59 38.79 43.24
C ARG A 711 5.11 38.62 43.35
N GLY A 712 5.75 39.50 44.12
CA GLY A 712 7.16 39.41 44.51
C GLY A 712 7.36 39.10 46.00
N LEU A 713 8.51 38.52 46.36
CA LEU A 713 8.80 38.14 47.74
C LEU A 713 8.97 39.39 48.62
N GLY A 714 7.99 39.68 49.47
CA GLY A 714 7.95 40.87 50.33
C GLY A 714 7.75 42.17 49.56
N TYR A 715 7.10 42.11 48.39
CA TYR A 715 6.69 43.30 47.66
C TYR A 715 5.41 43.90 48.25
N GLU A 716 5.39 45.22 48.28
CA GLU A 716 4.37 46.08 48.83
C GLU A 716 3.90 47.01 47.70
N TYR A 717 2.64 46.92 47.27
CA TYR A 717 2.09 47.63 46.11
C TYR A 717 1.15 48.77 46.53
N ARG A 718 1.30 49.94 45.91
CA ARG A 718 0.37 51.07 46.01
C ARG A 718 -0.12 51.43 44.62
N TRP A 719 -1.39 51.81 44.52
CA TRP A 719 -2.05 52.10 43.25
C TRP A 719 -2.55 53.54 43.26
N ASP A 720 -2.35 54.23 42.15
CA ASP A 720 -2.95 55.53 41.81
C ASP A 720 -3.77 55.25 40.54
N VAL A 721 -5.09 55.12 40.70
CA VAL A 721 -5.97 54.59 39.65
C VAL A 721 -6.70 55.71 38.88
N ASP A 722 -6.80 56.90 39.46
CA ASP A 722 -7.42 58.07 38.83
C ASP A 722 -6.40 59.11 38.31
N SER A 723 -5.10 58.86 38.51
CA SER A 723 -4.01 59.75 38.08
C SER A 723 -4.06 61.14 38.72
N ASP A 724 -4.66 61.27 39.90
CA ASP A 724 -4.71 62.52 40.66
C ASP A 724 -3.39 62.83 41.41
N GLY A 725 -2.45 61.88 41.40
CA GLY A 725 -1.14 61.97 42.04
C GLY A 725 -1.15 61.54 43.52
N THR A 726 -2.27 61.01 44.01
CA THR A 726 -2.44 60.39 45.32
C THR A 726 -2.72 58.89 45.16
N TYR A 727 -2.29 58.09 46.14
CA TYR A 727 -2.44 56.62 46.05
C TYR A 727 -3.72 56.18 46.77
N ASP A 728 -4.63 55.53 46.04
CA ASP A 728 -5.92 55.04 46.50
C ASP A 728 -5.79 53.81 47.42
N ILE A 729 -6.40 53.84 48.62
CA ILE A 729 -6.24 52.80 49.66
C ILE A 729 -7.50 51.92 49.74
N PRO A 730 -7.46 50.61 49.40
CA PRO A 730 -8.51 49.67 49.78
C PRO A 730 -8.25 49.15 51.22
N ALA A 731 -9.11 49.51 52.17
CA ALA A 731 -8.94 49.15 53.59
C ALA A 731 -9.54 47.77 53.93
N GLN A 732 -8.79 46.90 54.63
CA GLN A 732 -9.38 45.86 55.49
C GLN A 732 -9.41 46.37 56.94
N PRO A 733 -10.55 46.26 57.66
CA PRO A 733 -10.65 46.76 59.03
C PRO A 733 -9.99 45.82 60.05
N VAL A 734 -9.22 46.39 60.98
CA VAL A 734 -8.41 45.61 61.94
C VAL A 734 -9.01 45.63 63.35
N ARG A 735 -9.94 46.54 63.67
CA ARG A 735 -10.58 46.62 65.00
C ARG A 735 -12.10 46.51 64.88
N VAL A 736 -12.71 45.85 65.87
CA VAL A 736 -14.16 45.68 65.96
C VAL A 736 -14.63 46.39 67.21
N ARG A 737 -15.54 47.35 67.03
CA ARG A 737 -16.28 48.02 68.10
C ARG A 737 -17.65 47.37 68.22
N LEU A 738 -17.97 46.91 69.41
CA LEU A 738 -19.21 46.25 69.77
C LEU A 738 -20.00 47.18 70.67
N ASP A 739 -21.19 47.59 70.24
CA ASP A 739 -22.15 48.33 71.05
C ASP A 739 -23.31 47.42 71.47
N ILE A 740 -23.55 47.32 72.77
CA ILE A 740 -24.54 46.41 73.36
C ILE A 740 -25.70 47.22 73.91
N ARG A 741 -26.93 46.81 73.57
CA ARG A 741 -28.17 47.52 73.94
C ARG A 741 -28.29 47.81 75.43
N ASP A 742 -28.92 48.93 75.72
CA ASP A 742 -29.03 49.51 77.05
C ASP A 742 -29.86 48.70 78.07
N ASP A 743 -30.73 47.80 77.61
CA ASP A 743 -31.63 46.93 78.39
C ASP A 743 -31.19 45.46 78.44
N ALA A 744 -30.01 45.13 77.92
CA ALA A 744 -29.49 43.78 77.84
C ALA A 744 -29.33 43.09 79.22
N THR A 745 -29.89 41.89 79.35
CA THR A 745 -29.76 41.07 80.57
C THR A 745 -28.36 40.44 80.71
N PRO A 746 -27.91 40.08 81.92
CA PRO A 746 -26.62 39.43 82.13
C PRO A 746 -26.41 38.15 81.32
N GLU A 747 -27.47 37.37 81.07
CA GLU A 747 -27.43 36.16 80.24
C GLU A 747 -27.20 36.48 78.76
N GLN A 748 -27.85 37.51 78.23
CA GLN A 748 -27.66 37.93 76.82
C GLN A 748 -26.25 38.47 76.58
N ILE A 749 -25.65 39.18 77.55
CA ILE A 749 -24.25 39.60 77.45
C ILE A 749 -23.29 38.40 77.51
N GLY A 750 -23.64 37.35 78.26
CA GLY A 750 -22.92 36.07 78.26
C GLY A 750 -22.93 35.37 76.90
N GLN A 751 -23.99 35.52 76.09
CA GLN A 751 -24.07 34.97 74.74
C GLN A 751 -23.09 35.68 73.78
N VAL A 752 -22.97 37.01 73.85
CA VAL A 752 -21.98 37.77 73.07
C VAL A 752 -20.57 37.32 73.42
N VAL A 753 -20.27 37.17 74.71
CA VAL A 753 -18.97 36.66 75.20
C VAL A 753 -18.68 35.28 74.64
N ASN A 754 -19.65 34.37 74.61
CA ASN A 754 -19.44 33.02 74.09
C ASN A 754 -19.22 33.00 72.58
N VAL A 755 -19.90 33.86 71.81
CA VAL A 755 -19.69 33.99 70.36
C VAL A 755 -18.30 34.54 70.05
N VAL A 756 -17.88 35.60 70.75
CA VAL A 756 -16.52 36.15 70.64
C VAL A 756 -15.47 35.10 71.00
N ARG A 757 -15.68 34.37 72.10
CA ARG A 757 -14.77 33.29 72.51
C ARG A 757 -14.74 32.15 71.50
N ALA A 758 -15.88 31.72 70.96
CA ALA A 758 -15.93 30.63 69.99
C ALA A 758 -15.20 30.99 68.70
N ALA A 759 -15.33 32.24 68.24
CA ALA A 759 -14.65 32.71 67.03
C ALA A 759 -13.13 32.88 67.22
N VAL A 760 -12.68 33.32 68.41
CA VAL A 760 -11.26 33.67 68.68
C VAL A 760 -10.46 32.55 69.37
N ALA A 761 -11.12 31.55 69.98
CA ALA A 761 -10.48 30.56 70.85
C ALA A 761 -9.40 29.68 70.19
N ARG A 762 -9.39 29.55 68.85
CA ARG A 762 -8.35 28.78 68.13
C ARG A 762 -6.97 29.40 68.27
N GLU A 763 -6.89 30.71 68.44
CA GLU A 763 -5.63 31.46 68.46
C GLU A 763 -5.30 32.09 69.82
N ARG A 764 -6.32 32.37 70.64
CA ARG A 764 -6.12 32.97 71.98
C ARG A 764 -7.19 32.52 72.98
N MET A 765 -6.79 31.97 74.13
CA MET A 765 -7.73 31.65 75.22
C MET A 765 -8.23 32.92 75.90
N LEU A 766 -9.52 33.20 75.78
CA LEU A 766 -10.19 34.34 76.41
C LEU A 766 -11.00 33.91 77.66
N PRO A 767 -11.07 34.75 78.72
CA PRO A 767 -11.83 34.48 79.93
C PRO A 767 -13.35 34.39 79.67
N ALA A 768 -14.11 33.73 80.55
CA ALA A 768 -15.55 33.50 80.37
C ALA A 768 -16.45 34.66 80.84
N ASP A 769 -15.87 35.85 81.02
CA ASP A 769 -16.54 37.05 81.50
C ASP A 769 -16.49 38.18 80.46
N ARG A 770 -17.04 39.35 80.80
CA ARG A 770 -17.17 40.49 79.88
C ARG A 770 -15.84 41.07 79.40
N SER A 771 -14.72 40.72 80.05
CA SER A 771 -13.39 41.19 79.60
C SER A 771 -12.95 40.56 78.27
N ALA A 772 -13.56 39.45 77.87
CA ALA A 772 -13.33 38.83 76.56
C ALA A 772 -13.79 39.67 75.37
N LEU A 773 -14.68 40.64 75.59
CA LEU A 773 -15.20 41.53 74.56
C LEU A 773 -14.21 42.64 74.17
N GLY A 774 -13.09 42.76 74.88
CA GLY A 774 -12.06 43.77 74.65
C GLY A 774 -12.06 44.89 75.68
N ARG A 775 -11.43 46.01 75.32
CA ARG A 775 -11.28 47.16 76.23
C ARG A 775 -12.57 47.99 76.22
N PRO A 776 -13.16 48.29 77.40
CA PRO A 776 -14.28 49.22 77.46
C PRO A 776 -13.81 50.66 77.21
N ILE A 777 -14.58 51.43 76.44
CA ILE A 777 -14.27 52.83 76.10
C ILE A 777 -15.03 53.81 77.02
N PRO A 778 -14.37 54.63 77.87
CA PRO A 778 -15.02 55.73 78.61
C PRO A 778 -15.37 56.89 77.66
N PRO A 779 -16.43 57.70 77.87
CA PRO A 779 -17.17 57.94 79.11
C PRO A 779 -18.57 57.27 79.16
N ALA A 780 -18.88 56.44 78.17
CA ALA A 780 -20.15 55.72 78.08
C ALA A 780 -20.17 54.51 79.05
N ARG A 781 -21.30 54.32 79.72
CA ARG A 781 -21.56 53.23 80.68
C ARG A 781 -21.15 51.86 80.10
N HIS A 782 -20.07 51.21 80.55
CA HIS A 782 -19.78 49.75 80.54
C HIS A 782 -20.45 48.84 79.46
N ARG A 783 -20.66 49.31 78.22
CA ARG A 783 -21.53 48.68 77.19
C ARG A 783 -20.89 48.64 75.81
N VAL A 784 -20.00 49.60 75.53
CA VAL A 784 -19.21 49.65 74.31
C VAL A 784 -17.85 49.03 74.55
N TYR A 785 -17.50 48.03 73.75
CA TYR A 785 -16.23 47.32 73.82
C TYR A 785 -15.50 47.40 72.49
N GLU A 786 -14.18 47.58 72.55
CA GLU A 786 -13.33 47.54 71.37
C GLU A 786 -12.33 46.39 71.49
N MET A 787 -12.30 45.54 70.48
CA MET A 787 -11.38 44.41 70.39
C MET A 787 -10.67 44.37 69.04
N GLN A 788 -9.48 43.78 69.06
CA GLN A 788 -8.67 43.54 67.87
C GLN A 788 -8.57 42.03 67.63
N PRO A 789 -9.50 41.42 66.88
CA PRO A 789 -9.42 40.00 66.55
C PRO A 789 -8.29 39.75 65.52
N PRO A 790 -7.70 38.54 65.50
CA PRO A 790 -6.85 38.12 64.41
C PRO A 790 -7.60 38.14 63.06
N ALA A 791 -6.93 38.49 61.96
CA ALA A 791 -7.55 38.65 60.65
C ALA A 791 -8.29 37.38 60.17
N ALA A 792 -7.74 36.20 60.44
CA ALA A 792 -8.34 34.91 60.08
C ALA A 792 -9.64 34.58 60.85
N ALA A 793 -9.92 35.27 61.96
CA ALA A 793 -11.10 35.05 62.80
C ALA A 793 -12.23 36.07 62.52
N LEU A 794 -11.97 37.12 61.74
CA LEU A 794 -12.88 38.26 61.57
C LEU A 794 -14.21 37.87 60.89
N GLU A 795 -14.15 37.03 59.84
CA GLU A 795 -15.33 36.61 59.09
C GLU A 795 -16.29 35.76 59.95
N ASN A 796 -15.74 34.78 60.68
CA ASN A 796 -16.53 33.94 61.60
C ASN A 796 -17.05 34.73 62.81
N LEU A 797 -16.28 35.71 63.28
CA LEU A 797 -16.69 36.60 64.37
C LEU A 797 -17.89 37.46 63.93
N MET A 798 -17.83 38.09 62.75
CA MET A 798 -18.92 38.92 62.22
C MET A 798 -20.19 38.11 61.99
N ALA A 799 -20.08 36.94 61.33
CA ALA A 799 -21.22 36.06 61.09
C ALA A 799 -21.88 35.55 62.38
N GLY A 800 -21.11 35.42 63.47
CA GLY A 800 -21.62 35.06 64.79
C GLY A 800 -22.31 36.22 65.50
N LEU A 801 -21.75 37.43 65.41
CA LEU A 801 -22.26 38.63 66.08
C LEU A 801 -23.54 39.15 65.43
N GLU A 802 -23.66 39.10 64.10
CA GLU A 802 -24.87 39.51 63.36
C GLU A 802 -26.13 38.73 63.76
N ARG A 803 -25.97 37.53 64.33
CA ARG A 803 -27.09 36.66 64.76
C ARG A 803 -27.61 37.00 66.15
N LEU A 804 -27.01 37.97 66.85
CA LEU A 804 -27.37 38.33 68.21
C LEU A 804 -28.16 39.63 68.24
N ASP A 805 -29.44 39.53 68.59
CA ASP A 805 -30.35 40.68 68.77
C ASP A 805 -30.05 41.52 70.03
N VAL A 806 -28.87 41.40 70.63
CA VAL A 806 -28.46 42.18 71.81
C VAL A 806 -27.44 43.27 71.45
N LEU A 807 -26.89 43.22 70.24
CA LEU A 807 -25.99 44.25 69.72
C LEU A 807 -26.83 45.37 69.09
N GLU A 808 -26.45 46.59 69.39
CA GLU A 808 -27.07 47.81 68.85
C GLU A 808 -26.34 48.24 67.58
N GLU A 809 -25.00 48.15 67.60
CA GLU A 809 -24.15 48.37 66.45
C GLU A 809 -22.87 47.53 66.56
N VAL A 810 -22.40 47.01 65.42
CA VAL A 810 -21.05 46.43 65.29
C VAL A 810 -20.32 47.23 64.23
N THR A 811 -19.35 48.03 64.67
CA THR A 811 -18.60 48.93 63.77
C THR A 811 -17.19 48.39 63.56
N LEU A 812 -16.82 48.24 62.30
CA LEU A 812 -15.45 47.91 61.89
C LEU A 812 -14.63 49.20 61.82
N LEU A 813 -13.59 49.32 62.63
CA LEU A 813 -12.73 50.49 62.71
C LEU A 813 -11.42 50.26 61.93
N PRO A 814 -11.10 51.11 60.94
CA PRO A 814 -9.81 51.10 60.27
C PRO A 814 -8.69 51.61 61.21
N ASP A 815 -7.45 51.18 61.01
CA ASP A 815 -6.28 51.78 61.67
C ASP A 815 -5.80 52.98 60.83
N PRO A 816 -5.83 54.22 61.34
CA PRO A 816 -5.41 55.39 60.58
C PRO A 816 -3.89 55.44 60.28
N HIS A 817 -3.09 54.50 60.79
CA HIS A 817 -1.64 54.46 60.56
C HIS A 817 -1.13 53.24 59.80
N GLN A 818 -2.01 52.39 59.26
CA GLN A 818 -1.60 51.19 58.53
C GLN A 818 -1.90 51.35 57.02
N THR A 819 -0.85 51.53 56.22
CA THR A 819 -0.94 51.51 54.75
C THR A 819 -1.10 50.05 54.30
N VAL A 820 -2.22 49.72 53.64
CA VAL A 820 -2.45 48.36 53.13
C VAL A 820 -1.90 48.27 51.72
N TYR A 821 -1.07 47.26 51.47
CA TYR A 821 -0.49 46.96 50.18
C TYR A 821 -1.21 45.74 49.58
N GLY A 822 -1.77 45.90 48.38
CA GLY A 822 -2.52 44.86 47.69
C GLY A 822 -2.02 44.67 46.28
N ASP A 823 -1.80 43.43 45.86
CA ASP A 823 -1.35 43.08 44.51
C ASP A 823 -2.45 43.24 43.45
N THR A 824 -3.70 43.50 43.86
CA THR A 824 -4.85 43.66 42.97
C THR A 824 -5.72 44.84 43.42
N VAL A 825 -6.17 45.68 42.48
CA VAL A 825 -7.15 46.75 42.72
C VAL A 825 -8.25 46.68 41.67
N THR A 826 -9.51 46.83 42.09
CA THR A 826 -10.66 46.84 41.17
C THR A 826 -11.41 48.16 41.33
N VAL A 827 -11.62 48.87 40.23
CA VAL A 827 -12.26 50.19 40.24
C VAL A 827 -13.50 50.18 39.34
N PRO A 828 -14.64 50.74 39.82
CA PRO A 828 -15.86 50.86 39.03
C PRO A 828 -15.71 51.86 37.90
N HIS A 829 -16.27 51.48 36.75
CA HIS A 829 -16.10 52.11 35.45
C HIS A 829 -17.16 53.20 35.24
N THR A 830 -17.16 54.21 36.10
CA THR A 830 -18.02 55.40 35.98
C THR A 830 -17.20 56.59 35.50
N TYR A 831 -17.61 57.17 34.36
CA TYR A 831 -16.95 58.32 33.73
C TYR A 831 -17.19 59.59 34.55
N ASP A 832 -16.17 60.04 35.28
CA ASP A 832 -16.05 61.45 35.68
C ASP A 832 -15.04 62.11 34.74
N ASP A 833 -15.39 63.26 34.15
CA ASP A 833 -14.59 63.95 33.12
C ASP A 833 -13.18 64.34 33.63
N GLU A 834 -12.97 64.37 34.95
CA GLU A 834 -11.69 64.70 35.58
C GLU A 834 -10.66 63.54 35.53
N SER A 835 -11.08 62.31 35.26
CA SER A 835 -10.22 61.11 35.26
C SER A 835 -9.70 60.67 33.88
N ILE A 836 -10.14 61.37 32.82
CA ILE A 836 -9.79 61.04 31.43
C ILE A 836 -8.51 61.76 31.04
N VAL A 837 -7.45 61.00 30.76
CA VAL A 837 -6.11 61.54 30.46
C VAL A 837 -5.92 61.76 28.95
N GLY A 838 -6.81 61.21 28.12
CA GLY A 838 -6.83 61.41 26.67
C GLY A 838 -7.95 60.66 25.94
N HIS A 839 -7.98 60.79 24.61
CA HIS A 839 -8.97 60.15 23.74
C HIS A 839 -8.29 59.34 22.63
N ALA A 840 -8.74 58.11 22.41
CA ALA A 840 -8.30 57.24 21.33
C ALA A 840 -9.37 57.12 20.23
N LEU A 841 -8.94 57.18 18.97
CA LEU A 841 -9.79 56.93 17.81
C LEU A 841 -9.65 55.46 17.38
N ILE A 842 -10.75 54.72 17.45
CA ILE A 842 -10.85 53.35 16.95
C ILE A 842 -11.43 53.37 15.55
N ILE A 843 -10.72 52.79 14.59
CA ILE A 843 -11.11 52.69 13.17
C ILE A 843 -11.44 51.24 12.82
N GLY A 844 -12.68 50.97 12.41
CA GLY A 844 -13.12 49.61 12.08
C GLY A 844 -12.58 49.13 10.72
N THR A 845 -11.87 48.00 10.69
CA THR A 845 -11.38 47.38 9.43
C THR A 845 -12.17 46.11 9.07
N LEU A 846 -12.26 45.78 7.77
CA LEU A 846 -13.02 44.63 7.25
C LEU A 846 -12.43 43.25 7.64
N ARG A 847 -11.21 43.18 8.20
CA ARG A 847 -10.59 41.93 8.68
C ARG A 847 -10.87 41.63 10.16
N GLY A 848 -11.70 42.43 10.82
CA GLY A 848 -12.16 42.17 12.18
C GLY A 848 -11.18 42.56 13.30
N GLN A 849 -10.00 43.10 12.97
CA GLN A 849 -9.13 43.76 13.96
C GLN A 849 -9.26 45.28 13.80
N PRO A 850 -9.79 46.00 14.82
CA PRO A 850 -9.83 47.46 14.80
C PRO A 850 -8.41 48.02 14.79
N LEU A 851 -8.19 49.11 14.06
CA LEU A 851 -6.95 49.85 14.12
C LEU A 851 -7.12 50.98 15.14
N GLU A 852 -6.23 51.06 16.13
CA GLU A 852 -6.33 52.01 17.23
C GLU A 852 -5.27 53.09 17.06
N VAL A 853 -5.72 54.36 17.03
CA VAL A 853 -4.84 55.53 16.97
C VAL A 853 -5.11 56.36 18.22
N ILE A 854 -4.14 56.38 19.13
CA ILE A 854 -4.24 57.15 20.39
C ILE A 854 -3.68 58.54 20.13
N ALA A 855 -4.51 59.57 20.30
CA ALA A 855 -4.07 60.96 20.26
C ALA A 855 -3.76 61.41 21.69
N ARG A 856 -2.53 61.90 21.92
CA ARG A 856 -1.93 62.04 23.25
C ARG A 856 -1.88 63.47 23.74
N GLU A 857 -1.78 64.46 22.85
CA GLU A 857 -1.67 65.87 23.23
C GLU A 857 -2.75 66.75 22.60
N GLU A 858 -3.17 67.77 23.33
CA GLU A 858 -4.18 68.71 22.87
C GLU A 858 -3.66 69.46 21.62
N GLY A 859 -4.40 69.32 20.52
CA GLY A 859 -4.04 69.90 19.24
C GLY A 859 -3.13 69.05 18.35
N GLU A 860 -2.77 67.84 18.77
CA GLU A 860 -2.09 66.85 17.94
C GLU A 860 -2.95 66.55 16.71
N GLN A 861 -2.38 66.79 15.53
CA GLN A 861 -3.07 66.62 14.25
C GLN A 861 -2.48 65.42 13.50
N PHE A 862 -3.33 64.50 13.08
CA PHE A 862 -2.93 63.30 12.35
C PHE A 862 -3.74 63.19 11.05
N ASP A 863 -3.01 63.02 9.95
CA ASP A 863 -3.57 62.76 8.63
C ASP A 863 -3.62 61.25 8.39
N ILE A 864 -4.79 60.74 8.03
CA ILE A 864 -5.00 59.30 7.95
C ILE A 864 -4.85 58.81 6.52
N ASP A 865 -3.64 58.38 6.13
CA ASP A 865 -3.42 57.61 4.89
C ASP A 865 -3.96 56.15 5.02
N MET A 866 -4.34 55.73 6.23
CA MET A 866 -4.74 54.36 6.57
C MET A 866 -6.22 54.02 6.28
N LEU A 867 -7.08 55.00 6.00
CA LEU A 867 -8.44 54.77 5.47
C LEU A 867 -8.40 54.35 3.98
N GLY A 868 -7.25 54.51 3.33
CA GLY A 868 -7.02 54.22 1.92
C GLY A 868 -7.96 55.01 0.99
N THR A 869 -8.39 54.37 -0.10
CA THR A 869 -9.29 54.96 -1.11
C THR A 869 -10.78 54.96 -0.71
N ARG A 870 -11.12 54.64 0.55
CA ARG A 870 -12.50 54.36 0.99
C ARG A 870 -13.29 55.55 1.49
N TRP A 871 -12.64 56.68 1.76
CA TRP A 871 -13.34 57.94 1.94
C TRP A 871 -13.68 58.46 0.53
N ARG A 872 -14.97 58.59 0.22
CA ARG A 872 -15.43 58.94 -1.14
C ARG A 872 -15.27 60.45 -1.34
N ARG A 873 -14.50 60.87 -2.36
CA ARG A 873 -14.37 62.30 -2.72
C ARG A 873 -15.71 62.82 -3.24
N SER A 874 -16.25 63.85 -2.60
CA SER A 874 -17.45 64.53 -3.08
C SER A 874 -17.18 65.43 -4.28
N GLU A 875 -15.94 65.92 -4.43
CA GLU A 875 -15.47 66.80 -5.50
C GLU A 875 -14.06 66.40 -5.98
N ASP A 876 -13.70 66.73 -7.23
CA ASP A 876 -12.49 66.23 -7.90
C ASP A 876 -11.15 66.67 -7.24
N ASP A 877 -11.16 67.70 -6.38
CA ASP A 877 -9.96 68.29 -5.73
C ASP A 877 -9.92 68.09 -4.19
N ALA A 878 -10.71 67.17 -3.64
CA ALA A 878 -10.80 66.92 -2.20
C ALA A 878 -9.53 66.26 -1.60
N THR A 879 -9.11 66.70 -0.40
CA THR A 879 -8.00 66.16 0.40
C THR A 879 -8.49 65.20 1.50
N PRO A 880 -7.65 64.28 2.00
CA PRO A 880 -8.07 63.34 3.06
C PRO A 880 -8.61 64.06 4.31
N PRO A 881 -9.58 63.45 5.03
CA PRO A 881 -10.08 64.00 6.27
C PRO A 881 -8.97 64.04 7.33
N ALA A 882 -8.91 65.15 8.06
CA ALA A 882 -7.89 65.41 9.08
C ALA A 882 -8.52 65.33 10.48
N PHE A 883 -7.74 64.86 11.45
CA PHE A 883 -8.21 64.63 12.82
C PHE A 883 -7.33 65.41 13.78
N LYS A 884 -7.95 66.04 14.77
CA LYS A 884 -7.26 66.84 15.77
C LYS A 884 -7.84 66.55 17.15
N ALA A 885 -6.99 66.19 18.11
CA ALA A 885 -7.42 66.04 19.50
C ALA A 885 -7.84 67.40 20.09
N VAL A 886 -9.00 67.43 20.73
CA VAL A 886 -9.56 68.61 21.43
C VAL A 886 -10.06 68.17 22.82
N PRO A 887 -10.23 69.08 23.80
CA PRO A 887 -10.58 68.68 25.17
C PRO A 887 -11.83 67.80 25.27
N GLU A 888 -12.84 68.07 24.46
CA GLU A 888 -14.12 67.35 24.49
C GLU A 888 -14.15 66.07 23.63
N GLY A 889 -13.04 65.72 22.95
CA GLY A 889 -12.96 64.53 22.09
C GLY A 889 -12.04 64.70 20.89
N ILE A 890 -12.44 64.23 19.72
CA ILE A 890 -11.63 64.32 18.49
C ILE A 890 -12.37 65.13 17.44
N GLN A 891 -11.80 66.27 17.05
CA GLN A 891 -12.29 67.10 15.96
C GLN A 891 -11.94 66.46 14.63
N ILE A 892 -12.95 66.22 13.81
CA ILE A 892 -12.84 65.65 12.48
C ILE A 892 -13.12 66.75 11.46
N ARG A 893 -12.17 66.98 10.56
CA ARG A 893 -12.33 67.80 9.36
C ARG A 893 -12.63 66.91 8.17
N PRO A 894 -13.86 66.95 7.61
CA PRO A 894 -14.24 66.08 6.49
C PRO A 894 -13.43 66.30 5.20
N ASN A 895 -13.02 67.54 4.92
CA ASN A 895 -12.25 67.92 3.71
C ASN A 895 -12.85 67.39 2.38
N GLY A 896 -14.18 67.36 2.27
CA GLY A 896 -14.89 66.84 1.09
C GLY A 896 -15.17 65.33 1.10
N ALA A 897 -14.85 64.62 2.20
CA ALA A 897 -15.30 63.27 2.47
C ALA A 897 -16.75 63.24 2.96
N MET A 898 -17.57 62.29 2.48
CA MET A 898 -18.90 62.08 3.08
C MET A 898 -18.77 61.54 4.50
N VAL A 899 -19.14 62.34 5.51
CA VAL A 899 -19.16 61.91 6.91
C VAL A 899 -20.60 61.88 7.43
N ARG A 900 -20.99 60.78 8.08
CA ARG A 900 -22.32 60.59 8.65
C ARG A 900 -22.25 60.11 10.09
N GLN A 901 -23.01 60.77 10.96
CA GLN A 901 -23.28 60.33 12.32
C GLN A 901 -24.78 60.03 12.40
N GLY A 902 -25.14 58.75 12.47
CA GLY A 902 -26.54 58.32 12.34
C GLY A 902 -27.14 58.74 10.98
N SER A 903 -28.22 59.52 11.00
CA SER A 903 -28.88 60.05 9.79
C SER A 903 -28.41 61.46 9.38
N GLN A 904 -27.53 62.10 10.16
CA GLN A 904 -27.00 63.44 9.86
C GLN A 904 -25.68 63.36 9.08
N GLY A 905 -25.54 64.19 8.05
CA GLY A 905 -24.30 64.36 7.28
C GLY A 905 -23.57 65.64 7.67
N PHE A 906 -22.24 65.58 7.71
CA PHE A 906 -21.39 66.70 8.12
C PHE A 906 -20.38 67.03 7.02
N ASP A 907 -20.43 68.27 6.52
CA ASP A 907 -19.48 68.79 5.51
C ASP A 907 -18.49 69.81 6.12
N GLU A 908 -18.78 70.33 7.32
CA GLU A 908 -17.91 71.22 8.10
C GLU A 908 -17.21 70.47 9.25
N PRO A 909 -16.12 71.03 9.83
CA PRO A 909 -15.44 70.44 10.98
C PRO A 909 -16.39 70.21 12.17
N PHE A 910 -16.43 68.99 12.70
CA PHE A 910 -17.24 68.63 13.87
C PHE A 910 -16.43 67.81 14.87
N VAL A 911 -16.88 67.72 16.12
CA VAL A 911 -16.17 67.01 17.19
C VAL A 911 -16.95 65.75 17.56
N LEU A 912 -16.30 64.59 17.51
CA LEU A 912 -16.82 63.37 18.11
C LEU A 912 -16.38 63.29 19.57
N ARG A 913 -17.36 63.19 20.47
CA ARG A 913 -17.10 63.05 21.91
C ARG A 913 -16.87 61.59 22.29
N ALA A 914 -16.30 61.37 23.48
CA ALA A 914 -16.09 60.03 24.03
C ALA A 914 -17.38 59.18 23.98
N GLY A 915 -17.29 57.98 23.42
CA GLY A 915 -18.43 57.06 23.26
C GLY A 915 -19.21 57.23 21.96
N GLU A 916 -19.08 58.35 21.26
CA GLU A 916 -19.75 58.59 19.98
C GLU A 916 -19.05 57.90 18.81
N SER A 917 -19.83 57.57 17.77
CA SER A 917 -19.33 56.94 16.56
C SER A 917 -19.89 57.62 15.31
N ALA A 918 -19.07 57.71 14.27
CA ALA A 918 -19.47 58.19 12.95
C ALA A 918 -18.96 57.24 11.86
N THR A 919 -19.40 57.49 10.64
CA THR A 919 -18.97 56.77 9.45
C THR A 919 -18.37 57.76 8.47
N ILE A 920 -17.12 57.53 8.07
CA ILE A 920 -16.42 58.33 7.07
C ILE A 920 -16.35 57.48 5.80
N GLY A 921 -17.11 57.88 4.78
CA GLY A 921 -17.38 57.04 3.61
C GLY A 921 -18.09 55.75 4.03
N SER A 922 -17.39 54.62 3.95
CA SER A 922 -17.89 53.30 4.38
C SER A 922 -17.25 52.77 5.68
N THR A 923 -16.38 53.56 6.33
CA THR A 923 -15.59 53.09 7.48
C THR A 923 -16.15 53.66 8.78
N PRO A 924 -16.54 52.81 9.75
CA PRO A 924 -16.96 53.28 11.07
C PRO A 924 -15.75 53.69 11.91
N VAL A 925 -15.88 54.83 12.59
CA VAL A 925 -14.91 55.36 13.54
C VAL A 925 -15.59 55.66 14.87
N ARG A 926 -14.91 55.39 15.99
CA ARG A 926 -15.44 55.63 17.34
C ARG A 926 -14.37 56.26 18.21
N VAL A 927 -14.74 57.24 19.01
CA VAL A 927 -13.84 57.82 20.02
C VAL A 927 -14.06 57.13 21.34
N VAL A 928 -12.99 56.69 21.99
CA VAL A 928 -13.02 56.09 23.34
C VAL A 928 -12.05 56.84 24.26
N PRO A 929 -12.36 56.97 25.55
CA PRO A 929 -11.45 57.61 26.50
C PRO A 929 -10.31 56.66 26.91
N VAL A 930 -9.20 57.25 27.36
CA VAL A 930 -8.01 56.54 27.86
C VAL A 930 -7.77 56.97 29.30
N ALA A 931 -7.65 55.99 30.21
CA ALA A 931 -7.23 56.21 31.58
C ALA A 931 -5.78 55.79 31.77
N ARG A 932 -5.12 56.37 32.77
CA ARG A 932 -3.75 56.02 33.14
C ARG A 932 -3.76 55.51 34.57
N VAL A 933 -3.05 54.41 34.81
CA VAL A 933 -2.92 53.81 36.14
C VAL A 933 -1.46 53.64 36.46
N THR A 934 -1.09 54.05 37.68
CA THR A 934 0.27 53.94 38.16
C THR A 934 0.33 52.98 39.34
N VAL A 935 1.19 51.97 39.25
CA VAL A 935 1.54 51.11 40.38
C VAL A 935 2.93 51.47 40.88
N GLN A 936 3.05 51.61 42.19
CA GLN A 936 4.33 51.73 42.86
C GLN A 936 4.60 50.47 43.67
N VAL A 937 5.73 49.83 43.40
CA VAL A 937 6.16 48.62 44.08
C VAL A 937 7.34 48.93 44.98
N ARG A 938 7.19 48.59 46.26
CA ARG A 938 8.25 48.65 47.24
C ARG A 938 8.68 47.25 47.61
N ASN A 939 9.97 46.95 47.58
CA ASN A 939 10.44 45.64 48.05
C ASN A 939 10.67 45.62 49.57
N ALA A 940 10.97 44.44 50.11
CA ALA A 940 11.25 44.23 51.54
C ALA A 940 12.45 45.04 52.07
N PHE A 941 13.32 45.56 51.20
CA PHE A 941 14.47 46.39 51.56
C PHE A 941 14.17 47.90 51.51
N GLY A 942 12.94 48.26 51.12
CA GLY A 942 12.45 49.63 51.10
C GLY A 942 12.74 50.41 49.81
N ASN A 943 13.34 49.78 48.80
CA ASN A 943 13.53 50.36 47.47
C ASN A 943 12.20 50.40 46.74
N ILE A 944 12.03 51.40 45.87
CA ILE A 944 10.77 51.70 45.22
C ILE A 944 11.01 51.75 43.70
N ASP A 945 10.11 51.14 42.96
CA ASP A 945 9.99 51.24 41.51
C ASP A 945 8.55 51.60 41.17
N THR A 946 8.34 52.30 40.07
CA THR A 946 7.02 52.81 39.68
C THR A 946 6.79 52.54 38.21
N HIS A 947 5.69 51.88 37.89
CA HIS A 947 5.29 51.58 36.54
C HIS A 947 3.92 52.19 36.26
N THR A 948 3.80 52.84 35.11
CA THR A 948 2.58 53.50 34.68
C THR A 948 2.12 52.87 33.39
N GLU A 949 0.88 52.41 33.36
CA GLU A 949 0.24 51.78 32.21
C GLU A 949 -1.00 52.58 31.80
N GLU A 950 -1.21 52.74 30.49
CA GLU A 950 -2.38 53.42 29.94
C GLU A 950 -3.39 52.39 29.41
N VAL A 951 -4.66 52.54 29.80
CA VAL A 951 -5.73 51.58 29.50
C VAL A 951 -6.84 52.24 28.69
N ILE A 952 -7.17 51.61 27.57
CA ILE A 952 -8.25 52.04 26.69
C ILE A 952 -9.57 51.54 27.25
N LEU A 953 -10.47 52.47 27.52
CA LEU A 953 -11.74 52.20 28.18
C LEU A 953 -12.84 51.90 27.15
N MET A 954 -12.98 50.62 26.77
CA MET A 954 -13.99 50.19 25.80
C MET A 954 -15.35 49.95 26.46
N ASN A 955 -16.34 50.80 26.17
CA ASN A 955 -17.71 50.58 26.62
C ASN A 955 -18.33 49.39 25.84
N SER A 956 -18.66 48.31 26.56
CA SER A 956 -19.10 47.01 26.05
C SER A 956 -20.50 47.06 25.45
N ALA A 957 -20.58 47.48 24.18
CA ALA A 957 -21.69 47.19 23.30
C ALA A 957 -21.17 46.89 21.88
N GLY A 958 -20.46 45.76 21.73
CA GLY A 958 -19.94 45.23 20.47
C GLY A 958 -19.11 43.96 20.71
N PRO A 959 -19.09 42.98 19.79
CA PRO A 959 -18.77 41.59 20.10
C PRO A 959 -17.33 41.42 20.57
N ARG A 960 -17.17 40.68 21.68
CA ARG A 960 -15.90 40.24 22.26
C ARG A 960 -14.98 39.67 21.17
N VAL A 961 -13.98 40.43 20.76
CA VAL A 961 -12.79 39.88 20.11
C VAL A 961 -11.92 39.37 21.24
N ALA A 962 -11.79 38.04 21.32
CA ALA A 962 -10.84 37.40 22.20
C ALA A 962 -9.43 37.91 21.87
N GLN A 963 -8.85 38.72 22.75
CA GLN A 963 -7.43 39.00 22.72
C GLN A 963 -6.67 37.91 23.49
N ASN A 964 -5.65 37.42 22.79
CA ASN A 964 -4.65 36.44 23.16
C ASN A 964 -4.34 36.31 24.66
N GLN A 965 -4.59 35.10 25.18
CA GLN A 965 -3.70 34.52 26.19
C GLN A 965 -2.35 34.24 25.53
N GLY A 966 -1.46 35.23 25.56
CA GLY A 966 -0.04 35.06 25.30
C GLY A 966 0.66 34.52 26.56
N GLY A 967 0.47 33.23 26.83
CA GLY A 967 1.17 32.50 27.90
C GLY A 967 1.54 31.10 27.41
N ALA A 968 2.84 30.92 27.14
CA ALA A 968 3.54 29.68 26.80
C ALA A 968 3.26 29.06 25.40
N GLN A 969 4.06 29.51 24.41
CA GLN A 969 4.94 28.63 23.61
C GLN A 969 6.13 29.39 23.07
#